data_AF-A0A817H6U8-F1
#
_entry.id   AF-A0A817H6U8-F1
#
_cell.length_a   1.000
_cell.length_b   1.000
_cell.length_c   1.000
_cell.angle_alpha   90.00
_cell.angle_beta   90.00
_cell.angle_gamma   90.00
#
_symmetry.space_group_name_H-M   'P 1'
#
loop_
_entity.id
_entity.type
_entity.pdbx_description
1 polymer ?
#
loop_
_entity_poly.entity_id
_entity_poly.type
_entity_poly.pdbx_seq_one_letter_code
_entity_poly.pdbx_strand_id
1 'polypeptide(L)'
;MMNGLRTQPPSWLELQATKHKEPLLLQITFMDGSSKALKADSATTARELCDLLAEKINLTDKFGFSLYIALFDKVSSLGSGMDHVMDAISQCEQYAKEQGTLEKIAPWRLFFRKEIFAPWHNPQDDSVATNLIYQQVVRGIKFGEYRCEKDDDLAMIAAQQYYIEYGQEMHIDRLRELLPHYIPDSQLVQNKATERWLQIIIHAHKRFFNNPKDSTTILRVKEDVVNYARFKWPLLFSRFYEAYKFSGPTLPKNEVIIAVNWTGVYVIDDQEQVLLELSFPEITQILSSKSSGRQQNNSFTIVTIKNEEYTFTSNNADDIRDLIINFLEGLKRKSKYVVVIQDFEPQGQGLAIRRGDVIILEDQPRLNSMGYLFGYNERTGATGEFPCECVYVLPTLSKPPQEILQIFTLQWSDDNQQKAQNEHLFSGFSVSGNNNGEFLPEQGYTLEKYAETNFRVPPKRSWSNTFARRGGTHNTGDRLWAFQKEPLRQPLLKKLQEKLELSEEACACFMNILKYMGDYQSNLRRRATNELTDAIFDPALKHEILKDEIYCQIIKQLTDNGHQASESRGWELMWLASGCFAPSAVLLREVNLFLRSRKHQLAADCFARLQRTLKNGQRKHPPHQVEVEAIQHMTTQIYHKVYFPDDTSEAFEVDSSTRAKDFCRNVADRLKLQSSEGFSLFVKILDKVISVPEGDFFFDFVRHLTEWIKKTKQREDPPKYTYQIFFMRKLWTNAVPGKDRMADIIFHYHQELPKLIRGYHKCSIDDAVQLAACIYRVRFGDNTTLFENIQLKDFLPADLVDKLPYAEWRRRIIAAHAESRNLSPEDGKIKFLKILYQWSTFGSAFFEVKQTSDPTYPEQLLIAINKHGVNLIHPKSKDLLITYPFTSISNWSSGNTYFNMTVGDIVRGTRLLCESPLGYKMDDLLTSYISLMVQTMHRQSTNASSSRQ
;
A
#
# COMPACT_ATOMS: atom_id res chain seq x y z
N MET A 1 0.44 -20.88 -9.72
CA MET A 1 -1.04 -20.93 -9.69
C MET A 1 -1.59 -19.57 -10.10
N MET A 2 -2.56 -19.53 -11.00
CA MET A 2 -3.14 -18.30 -11.56
C MET A 2 -3.99 -17.52 -10.54
N ASN A 3 -4.54 -18.22 -9.54
CA ASN A 3 -5.48 -17.68 -8.55
C ASN A 3 -4.86 -17.31 -7.19
N GLY A 4 -3.52 -17.30 -7.08
CA GLY A 4 -2.85 -17.02 -5.80
C GLY A 4 -2.77 -18.25 -4.89
N LEU A 5 -2.67 -18.02 -3.58
CA LEU A 5 -2.41 -19.06 -2.59
C LEU A 5 -3.49 -19.16 -1.53
N ARG A 6 -3.69 -20.40 -1.10
CA ARG A 6 -4.54 -20.81 0.03
C ARG A 6 -3.96 -20.32 1.34
N THR A 7 -4.82 -19.82 2.20
CA THR A 7 -4.47 -19.39 3.57
C THR A 7 -4.84 -20.42 4.62
N GLN A 8 -5.63 -21.44 4.25
CA GLN A 8 -6.11 -22.49 5.15
C GLN A 8 -5.64 -23.87 4.69
N PRO A 9 -5.51 -24.84 5.61
CA PRO A 9 -5.27 -26.23 5.23
C PRO A 9 -6.44 -26.78 4.39
N PRO A 10 -6.24 -27.93 3.71
CA PRO A 10 -7.33 -28.60 3.00
C PRO A 10 -8.48 -28.93 3.94
N SER A 11 -9.68 -28.62 3.50
CA SER A 11 -10.94 -29.00 4.16
C SER A 11 -11.13 -30.52 4.20
N TRP A 12 -11.97 -30.98 5.12
CA TRP A 12 -12.47 -32.35 5.15
C TRP A 12 -13.10 -32.74 3.82
N LEU A 13 -13.83 -31.83 3.16
CA LEU A 13 -14.42 -32.06 1.85
C LEU A 13 -13.36 -32.37 0.77
N GLU A 14 -12.27 -31.60 0.73
CA GLU A 14 -11.12 -31.86 -0.18
C GLU A 14 -10.48 -33.21 0.09
N LEU A 15 -10.32 -33.56 1.37
CA LEU A 15 -9.75 -34.84 1.78
C LEU A 15 -10.65 -36.02 1.36
N GLN A 16 -11.98 -35.88 1.45
CA GLN A 16 -12.91 -36.92 0.98
C GLN A 16 -12.88 -37.07 -0.54
N ALA A 17 -12.98 -35.97 -1.27
CA ALA A 17 -12.94 -35.99 -2.73
C ALA A 17 -11.65 -36.68 -3.23
N THR A 18 -10.52 -36.37 -2.58
CA THR A 18 -9.22 -37.00 -2.85
C THR A 18 -9.22 -38.49 -2.50
N LYS A 19 -9.71 -38.86 -1.32
CA LYS A 19 -9.76 -40.25 -0.83
C LYS A 19 -10.61 -41.14 -1.75
N HIS A 20 -11.72 -40.61 -2.26
CA HIS A 20 -12.65 -41.33 -3.12
C HIS A 20 -12.38 -41.17 -4.62
N LYS A 21 -11.42 -40.31 -5.01
CA LYS A 21 -11.09 -39.96 -6.40
C LYS A 21 -12.31 -39.40 -7.16
N GLU A 22 -13.15 -38.66 -6.47
CA GLU A 22 -14.35 -38.03 -7.03
C GLU A 22 -14.11 -36.54 -7.26
N PRO A 23 -14.77 -35.91 -8.25
CA PRO A 23 -14.69 -34.48 -8.44
C PRO A 23 -15.30 -33.75 -7.23
N LEU A 24 -14.62 -32.71 -6.74
CA LEU A 24 -15.17 -31.88 -5.67
C LEU A 24 -16.34 -31.07 -6.23
N LEU A 25 -17.53 -31.32 -5.67
CA LEU A 25 -18.77 -30.67 -6.06
C LEU A 25 -19.26 -29.80 -4.91
N LEU A 26 -19.40 -28.51 -5.17
CA LEU A 26 -19.98 -27.55 -4.25
C LEU A 26 -21.44 -27.32 -4.61
N GLN A 27 -22.33 -27.45 -3.64
CA GLN A 27 -23.75 -27.15 -3.81
C GLN A 27 -24.01 -25.70 -3.37
N ILE A 28 -24.36 -24.84 -4.32
CA ILE A 28 -24.71 -23.43 -4.07
C ILE A 28 -26.22 -23.29 -4.20
N THR A 29 -26.85 -22.66 -3.21
CA THR A 29 -28.30 -22.40 -3.18
C THR A 29 -28.59 -20.97 -3.61
N PHE A 30 -29.51 -20.80 -4.56
CA PHE A 30 -30.00 -19.52 -5.01
C PHE A 30 -31.12 -19.02 -4.10
N MET A 31 -31.40 -17.72 -4.19
CA MET A 31 -32.42 -17.09 -3.35
C MET A 31 -33.85 -17.53 -3.68
N ASP A 32 -34.10 -18.12 -4.85
CA ASP A 32 -35.37 -18.78 -5.18
C ASP A 32 -35.50 -20.18 -4.55
N GLY A 33 -34.47 -20.69 -3.87
CA GLY A 33 -34.43 -22.01 -3.26
C GLY A 33 -33.96 -23.12 -4.18
N SER A 34 -33.70 -22.84 -5.46
CA SER A 34 -33.02 -23.78 -6.34
C SER A 34 -31.56 -23.94 -5.93
N SER A 35 -30.94 -25.08 -6.25
CA SER A 35 -29.50 -25.28 -6.01
C SER A 35 -28.83 -25.77 -7.29
N LYS A 36 -27.56 -25.40 -7.47
CA LYS A 36 -26.71 -25.95 -8.53
C LYS A 36 -25.43 -26.50 -7.92
N ALA A 37 -25.05 -27.69 -8.37
CA ALA A 37 -23.74 -28.26 -8.10
C ALA A 37 -22.73 -27.73 -9.12
N LEU A 38 -21.65 -27.12 -8.64
CA LEU A 38 -20.50 -26.69 -9.44
C LEU A 38 -19.29 -27.56 -9.11
N LYS A 39 -18.52 -27.90 -10.14
CA LYS A 39 -17.20 -28.49 -9.95
C LYS A 39 -16.28 -27.39 -9.43
N ALA A 40 -15.54 -27.69 -8.38
CA ALA A 40 -14.49 -26.84 -7.87
C ALA A 40 -13.25 -27.70 -7.60
N ASP A 41 -12.14 -27.01 -7.38
CA ASP A 41 -10.89 -27.56 -6.91
C ASP A 41 -10.36 -26.70 -5.75
N SER A 42 -9.23 -27.09 -5.19
CA SER A 42 -8.59 -26.36 -4.10
C SER A 42 -8.26 -24.90 -4.45
N ALA A 43 -8.10 -24.54 -5.73
CA ALA A 43 -7.71 -23.19 -6.15
C ALA A 43 -8.89 -22.33 -6.64
N THR A 44 -10.11 -22.86 -6.56
CA THR A 44 -11.31 -22.17 -7.07
C THR A 44 -11.65 -20.96 -6.20
N THR A 45 -11.80 -19.82 -6.86
CA THR A 45 -12.10 -18.52 -6.23
C THR A 45 -13.60 -18.21 -6.21
N ALA A 46 -14.01 -17.28 -5.34
CA ALA A 46 -15.38 -16.80 -5.28
C ALA A 46 -15.82 -16.16 -6.63
N ARG A 47 -14.94 -15.40 -7.28
CA ARG A 47 -15.17 -14.84 -8.63
C ARG A 47 -15.52 -15.92 -9.65
N GLU A 48 -14.70 -16.97 -9.75
CA GLU A 48 -14.92 -18.05 -10.72
C GLU A 48 -16.26 -18.77 -10.48
N LEU A 49 -16.60 -19.08 -9.22
CA LEU A 49 -17.91 -19.67 -8.94
C LEU A 49 -19.06 -18.72 -9.29
N CYS A 50 -18.96 -17.44 -8.94
CA CYS A 50 -19.98 -16.45 -9.30
C CYS A 50 -20.16 -16.34 -10.82
N ASP A 51 -19.07 -16.30 -11.59
CA ASP A 51 -19.12 -16.24 -13.05
C ASP A 51 -19.75 -17.51 -13.66
N LEU A 52 -19.38 -18.69 -13.16
CA LEU A 52 -19.96 -19.97 -13.58
C LEU A 52 -21.45 -20.09 -13.22
N LEU A 53 -21.85 -19.62 -12.03
CA LEU A 53 -23.26 -19.60 -11.62
C LEU A 53 -24.05 -18.67 -12.53
N ALA A 54 -23.53 -17.47 -12.79
CA ALA A 54 -24.15 -16.48 -13.66
C ALA A 54 -24.36 -17.03 -15.07
N GLU A 55 -23.34 -17.68 -15.66
CA GLU A 55 -23.46 -18.32 -16.97
C GLU A 55 -24.49 -19.45 -16.99
N LYS A 56 -24.52 -20.31 -15.96
CA LYS A 56 -25.47 -21.43 -15.90
C LYS A 56 -26.94 -21.01 -15.81
N ILE A 57 -27.22 -19.82 -15.30
CA ILE A 57 -28.59 -19.29 -15.17
C ILE A 57 -28.89 -18.18 -16.19
N ASN A 58 -27.97 -17.89 -17.11
CA ASN A 58 -28.05 -16.77 -18.07
C ASN A 58 -28.25 -15.41 -17.40
N LEU A 59 -27.57 -15.16 -16.29
CA LEU A 59 -27.56 -13.86 -15.60
C LEU A 59 -26.71 -12.86 -16.40
N THR A 60 -27.34 -11.79 -16.87
CA THR A 60 -26.69 -10.71 -17.62
C THR A 60 -26.19 -9.60 -16.68
N ASP A 61 -26.96 -9.24 -15.64
CA ASP A 61 -26.50 -8.32 -14.58
C ASP A 61 -25.74 -9.09 -13.48
N LYS A 62 -24.46 -9.38 -13.76
CA LYS A 62 -23.58 -10.08 -12.81
C LYS A 62 -23.11 -9.20 -11.65
N PHE A 63 -23.11 -7.87 -11.82
CA PHE A 63 -22.45 -6.98 -10.87
C PHE A 63 -23.10 -7.06 -9.49
N GLY A 64 -22.28 -7.18 -8.45
CA GLY A 64 -22.74 -7.14 -7.06
C GLY A 64 -23.51 -8.37 -6.60
N PHE A 65 -23.61 -9.43 -7.42
CA PHE A 65 -23.92 -10.76 -6.90
C PHE A 65 -22.65 -11.37 -6.28
N SER A 66 -22.82 -12.06 -5.15
CA SER A 66 -21.70 -12.61 -4.38
C SER A 66 -22.07 -13.94 -3.74
N LEU A 67 -21.01 -14.69 -3.42
CA LEU A 67 -21.11 -15.96 -2.72
C LEU A 67 -21.11 -15.69 -1.22
N TYR A 68 -22.02 -16.33 -0.50
CA TYR A 68 -22.11 -16.26 0.96
C TYR A 68 -21.95 -17.67 1.53
N ILE A 69 -21.34 -17.75 2.70
CA ILE A 69 -21.30 -18.97 3.51
C ILE A 69 -22.04 -18.73 4.81
N ALA A 70 -22.91 -19.66 5.19
CA ALA A 70 -23.56 -19.65 6.49
C ALA A 70 -23.12 -20.87 7.29
N LEU A 71 -22.88 -20.70 8.59
CA LEU A 71 -22.58 -21.76 9.54
C LEU A 71 -23.32 -21.47 10.85
N PHE A 72 -24.20 -22.40 11.25
CA PHE A 72 -25.15 -22.18 12.36
C PHE A 72 -26.02 -20.93 12.13
N ASP A 73 -25.92 -19.94 13.00
CA ASP A 73 -26.60 -18.64 12.96
C ASP A 73 -25.74 -17.53 12.34
N LYS A 74 -24.50 -17.83 11.96
CA LYS A 74 -23.57 -16.87 11.36
C LYS A 74 -23.61 -16.92 9.85
N VAL A 75 -23.59 -15.75 9.22
CA VAL A 75 -23.52 -15.59 7.77
C VAL A 75 -22.37 -14.65 7.44
N SER A 76 -21.54 -15.03 6.46
CA SER A 76 -20.39 -14.24 6.02
C SER A 76 -20.37 -14.16 4.50
N SER A 77 -20.07 -12.97 3.98
CA SER A 77 -19.84 -12.76 2.54
C SER A 77 -18.45 -13.28 2.18
N LEU A 78 -18.36 -14.08 1.12
CA LEU A 78 -17.11 -14.40 0.42
C LEU A 78 -16.88 -13.45 -0.77
N GLY A 79 -17.82 -12.53 -1.00
CA GLY A 79 -17.81 -11.61 -2.11
C GLY A 79 -17.83 -12.29 -3.47
N SER A 80 -17.26 -11.58 -4.45
CA SER A 80 -17.06 -12.00 -5.83
C SER A 80 -15.61 -11.77 -6.27
N GLY A 81 -14.69 -11.88 -5.31
CA GLY A 81 -13.28 -11.53 -5.42
C GLY A 81 -12.37 -12.75 -5.62
N MET A 82 -11.10 -12.57 -5.27
CA MET A 82 -10.06 -13.60 -5.43
C MET A 82 -9.96 -14.57 -4.23
N ASP A 83 -10.88 -14.45 -3.26
CA ASP A 83 -10.90 -15.31 -2.08
C ASP A 83 -11.17 -16.76 -2.47
N HIS A 84 -10.39 -17.69 -1.91
CA HIS A 84 -10.53 -19.11 -2.21
C HIS A 84 -11.72 -19.70 -1.44
N VAL A 85 -12.67 -20.29 -2.14
CA VAL A 85 -13.93 -20.79 -1.55
C VAL A 85 -13.67 -21.90 -0.53
N MET A 86 -12.68 -22.74 -0.79
CA MET A 86 -12.32 -23.81 0.12
C MET A 86 -11.67 -23.29 1.43
N ASP A 87 -11.27 -22.00 1.53
CA ASP A 87 -10.55 -21.46 2.70
C ASP A 87 -11.63 -21.14 3.74
N ALA A 88 -12.71 -20.52 3.26
CA ALA A 88 -13.93 -20.32 4.03
C ALA A 88 -14.56 -21.64 4.49
N ILE A 89 -14.60 -22.66 3.63
CA ILE A 89 -15.11 -23.99 4.03
C ILE A 89 -14.22 -24.61 5.11
N SER A 90 -12.89 -24.59 4.94
CA SER A 90 -11.96 -25.09 5.95
C SER A 90 -12.12 -24.35 7.28
N GLN A 91 -12.26 -23.03 7.27
CA GLN A 91 -12.51 -22.23 8.47
C GLN A 91 -13.82 -22.63 9.15
N CYS A 92 -14.88 -22.85 8.37
CA CYS A 92 -16.17 -23.29 8.90
C CYS A 92 -16.08 -24.67 9.56
N GLU A 93 -15.37 -25.61 8.94
CA GLU A 93 -15.16 -26.95 9.48
C GLU A 93 -14.32 -26.94 10.76
N GLN A 94 -13.25 -26.14 10.80
CA GLN A 94 -12.43 -25.95 11.99
C GLN A 94 -13.21 -25.29 13.13
N TYR A 95 -13.99 -24.25 12.83
CA TYR A 95 -14.84 -23.59 13.81
C TYR A 95 -15.89 -24.56 14.39
N ALA A 96 -16.53 -25.36 13.53
CA ALA A 96 -17.47 -26.38 13.98
C ALA A 96 -16.78 -27.41 14.91
N LYS A 97 -15.53 -27.79 14.60
CA LYS A 97 -14.69 -28.68 15.43
C LYS A 97 -14.39 -28.10 16.80
N GLU A 98 -14.07 -26.83 16.88
CA GLU A 98 -13.85 -26.12 18.14
C GLU A 98 -15.13 -26.06 19.01
N GLN A 99 -16.30 -25.99 18.37
CA GLN A 99 -17.61 -26.07 19.03
C GLN A 99 -18.05 -27.52 19.34
N GLY A 100 -17.19 -28.51 19.18
CA GLY A 100 -17.46 -29.93 19.48
C GLY A 100 -18.24 -30.70 18.41
N THR A 101 -18.44 -30.10 17.22
CA THR A 101 -19.07 -30.75 16.06
C THR A 101 -18.02 -31.37 15.15
N LEU A 102 -18.20 -32.60 14.66
CA LEU A 102 -17.21 -33.20 13.74
C LEU A 102 -17.22 -32.45 12.39
N GLU A 103 -16.04 -32.28 11.78
CA GLU A 103 -15.86 -31.57 10.49
C GLU A 103 -16.81 -32.09 9.40
N LYS A 104 -17.07 -33.41 9.37
CA LYS A 104 -18.00 -34.08 8.45
C LYS A 104 -19.45 -33.59 8.52
N ILE A 105 -19.89 -33.18 9.71
CA ILE A 105 -21.28 -32.77 9.97
C ILE A 105 -21.38 -31.26 10.22
N ALA A 106 -20.33 -30.50 9.89
CA ALA A 106 -20.36 -29.05 9.96
C ALA A 106 -21.49 -28.52 9.06
N PRO A 107 -22.48 -27.79 9.61
CA PRO A 107 -23.69 -27.42 8.88
C PRO A 107 -23.47 -26.16 8.03
N TRP A 108 -22.35 -26.07 7.32
CA TRP A 108 -22.07 -24.94 6.44
C TRP A 108 -22.90 -25.03 5.14
N ARG A 109 -23.32 -23.89 4.62
CA ARG A 109 -24.11 -23.79 3.38
C ARG A 109 -23.65 -22.60 2.53
N LEU A 110 -23.56 -22.79 1.22
CA LEU A 110 -23.22 -21.73 0.27
C LEU A 110 -24.47 -21.16 -0.41
N PHE A 111 -24.53 -19.83 -0.53
CA PHE A 111 -25.64 -19.10 -1.15
C PHE A 111 -25.16 -18.08 -2.16
N PHE A 112 -25.93 -17.88 -3.22
CA PHE A 112 -25.67 -16.86 -4.23
C PHE A 112 -26.76 -15.79 -4.19
N ARG A 113 -26.37 -14.56 -3.85
CA ARG A 113 -27.32 -13.47 -3.58
C ARG A 113 -26.74 -12.10 -3.96
N LYS A 114 -27.59 -11.08 -4.03
CA LYS A 114 -27.18 -9.71 -4.32
C LYS A 114 -26.62 -9.07 -3.05
N GLU A 115 -25.35 -8.69 -3.09
CA GLU A 115 -24.63 -7.98 -2.04
C GLU A 115 -24.76 -6.46 -2.21
N ILE A 116 -24.59 -5.96 -3.45
CA ILE A 116 -24.55 -4.52 -3.74
C ILE A 116 -25.23 -4.22 -5.08
N PHE A 117 -25.92 -3.08 -5.17
CA PHE A 117 -26.44 -2.57 -6.43
C PHE A 117 -25.43 -1.65 -7.12
N ALA A 118 -25.37 -1.71 -8.45
CA ALA A 118 -24.74 -0.65 -9.21
C ALA A 118 -25.60 0.63 -9.15
N PRO A 119 -25.01 1.83 -9.15
CA PRO A 119 -25.77 3.09 -9.22
C PRO A 119 -26.72 3.18 -10.41
N TRP A 120 -26.43 2.48 -11.51
CA TRP A 120 -27.25 2.40 -12.73
C TRP A 120 -28.05 1.09 -12.85
N HIS A 121 -28.19 0.32 -11.78
CA HIS A 121 -28.97 -0.91 -11.83
C HIS A 121 -30.40 -0.62 -12.31
N ASN A 122 -30.92 -1.45 -13.21
CA ASN A 122 -32.30 -1.39 -13.66
C ASN A 122 -32.89 -2.81 -13.64
N PRO A 123 -33.93 -3.07 -12.83
CA PRO A 123 -34.56 -4.39 -12.75
C PRO A 123 -35.14 -4.89 -14.09
N GLN A 124 -35.38 -4.01 -15.06
CA GLN A 124 -35.88 -4.39 -16.39
C GLN A 124 -34.80 -5.03 -17.28
N ASP A 125 -33.53 -4.79 -17.01
CA ASP A 125 -32.43 -5.24 -17.89
C ASP A 125 -32.20 -6.76 -17.80
N ASP A 126 -32.55 -7.37 -16.66
CA ASP A 126 -32.36 -8.79 -16.39
C ASP A 126 -33.47 -9.38 -15.51
N SER A 127 -34.38 -10.11 -16.15
CA SER A 127 -35.49 -10.78 -15.45
C SER A 127 -35.05 -11.87 -14.47
N VAL A 128 -33.90 -12.52 -14.71
CA VAL A 128 -33.35 -13.56 -13.83
C VAL A 128 -32.79 -12.91 -12.56
N ALA A 129 -32.01 -11.85 -12.71
CA ALA A 129 -31.51 -11.05 -11.59
C ALA A 129 -32.67 -10.54 -10.73
N THR A 130 -33.68 -9.94 -11.38
CA THR A 130 -34.87 -9.40 -10.71
C THR A 130 -35.63 -10.47 -9.94
N ASN A 131 -35.78 -11.67 -10.48
CA ASN A 131 -36.42 -12.77 -9.75
C ASN A 131 -35.61 -13.19 -8.51
N LEU A 132 -34.29 -13.32 -8.62
CA LEU A 132 -33.43 -13.70 -7.48
C LEU A 132 -33.46 -12.65 -6.37
N ILE A 133 -33.38 -11.37 -6.73
CA ILE A 133 -33.40 -10.27 -5.77
C ILE A 133 -34.78 -10.14 -5.12
N TYR A 134 -35.86 -10.29 -5.90
CA TYR A 134 -37.22 -10.35 -5.34
C TYR A 134 -37.34 -11.45 -4.28
N GLN A 135 -36.89 -12.68 -4.59
CA GLN A 135 -36.93 -13.80 -3.65
C GLN A 135 -36.07 -13.57 -2.41
N GLN A 136 -34.91 -12.91 -2.57
CA GLN A 136 -34.07 -12.47 -1.46
C GLN A 136 -34.82 -11.50 -0.55
N VAL A 137 -35.48 -10.50 -1.13
CA VAL A 137 -36.22 -9.46 -0.39
C VAL A 137 -37.37 -10.05 0.41
N VAL A 138 -38.27 -10.82 -0.22
CA VAL A 138 -39.45 -11.35 0.49
C VAL A 138 -39.07 -12.34 1.60
N ARG A 139 -38.04 -13.17 1.38
CA ARG A 139 -37.50 -14.05 2.43
C ARG A 139 -36.83 -13.26 3.54
N GLY A 140 -36.00 -12.27 3.19
CA GLY A 140 -35.32 -11.43 4.17
C GLY A 140 -36.30 -10.63 5.03
N ILE A 141 -37.42 -10.16 4.47
CA ILE A 141 -38.51 -9.56 5.26
C ILE A 141 -39.07 -10.59 6.22
N LYS A 142 -39.49 -11.77 5.73
CA LYS A 142 -40.10 -12.82 6.57
C LYS A 142 -39.22 -13.24 7.75
N PHE A 143 -37.92 -13.36 7.55
CA PHE A 143 -36.95 -13.72 8.59
C PHE A 143 -36.39 -12.53 9.39
N GLY A 144 -36.86 -11.31 9.10
CA GLY A 144 -36.50 -10.10 9.85
C GLY A 144 -35.13 -9.50 9.52
N GLU A 145 -34.48 -9.95 8.44
CA GLU A 145 -33.27 -9.36 7.84
C GLU A 145 -33.59 -7.97 7.25
N TYR A 146 -34.74 -7.83 6.60
CA TYR A 146 -35.23 -6.55 6.08
C TYR A 146 -36.44 -6.07 6.87
N ARG A 147 -36.40 -4.83 7.35
CA ARG A 147 -37.48 -4.25 8.17
C ARG A 147 -38.08 -3.04 7.47
N CYS A 148 -39.41 -3.04 7.39
CA CYS A 148 -40.18 -1.88 6.96
C CYS A 148 -40.48 -0.99 8.18
N GLU A 149 -40.31 0.32 8.04
CA GLU A 149 -40.62 1.28 9.10
C GLU A 149 -42.12 1.47 9.31
N LYS A 150 -42.90 1.30 8.24
CA LYS A 150 -44.36 1.49 8.22
C LYS A 150 -45.05 0.19 7.88
N ASP A 151 -46.13 -0.11 8.62
CA ASP A 151 -46.97 -1.28 8.34
C ASP A 151 -47.54 -1.26 6.92
N ASP A 152 -47.85 -0.08 6.39
CA ASP A 152 -48.37 0.11 5.04
C ASP A 152 -47.38 -0.38 3.96
N ASP A 153 -46.09 -0.18 4.17
CA ASP A 153 -45.05 -0.63 3.25
C ASP A 153 -44.94 -2.15 3.24
N LEU A 154 -44.99 -2.77 4.43
CA LEU A 154 -45.00 -4.22 4.57
C LEU A 154 -46.27 -4.84 3.98
N ALA A 155 -47.43 -4.20 4.21
CA ALA A 155 -48.70 -4.62 3.63
C ALA A 155 -48.70 -4.52 2.10
N MET A 156 -48.06 -3.50 1.53
CA MET A 156 -47.86 -3.35 0.10
C MET A 156 -47.01 -4.50 -0.47
N ILE A 157 -45.88 -4.83 0.14
CA ILE A 157 -45.02 -5.93 -0.34
C ILE A 157 -45.74 -7.27 -0.22
N ALA A 158 -46.48 -7.51 0.86
CA ALA A 158 -47.29 -8.72 1.03
C ALA A 158 -48.42 -8.81 -0.03
N ALA A 159 -49.06 -7.69 -0.38
CA ALA A 159 -50.04 -7.63 -1.45
C ALA A 159 -49.42 -7.91 -2.83
N GLN A 160 -48.23 -7.35 -3.09
CA GLN A 160 -47.45 -7.62 -4.31
C GLN A 160 -47.01 -9.07 -4.40
N GLN A 161 -46.59 -9.68 -3.29
CA GLN A 161 -46.24 -11.10 -3.23
C GLN A 161 -47.44 -11.99 -3.52
N TYR A 162 -48.61 -11.71 -2.91
CA TYR A 162 -49.84 -12.42 -3.22
C TYR A 162 -50.18 -12.35 -4.72
N TYR A 163 -50.08 -11.14 -5.31
CA TYR A 163 -50.34 -10.94 -6.74
C TYR A 163 -49.40 -11.74 -7.63
N ILE A 164 -48.11 -11.80 -7.28
CA ILE A 164 -47.10 -12.57 -8.02
C ILE A 164 -47.39 -14.08 -7.98
N GLU A 165 -47.89 -14.59 -6.86
CA GLU A 165 -48.15 -16.02 -6.66
C GLU A 165 -49.51 -16.48 -7.19
N TYR A 166 -50.56 -15.64 -7.09
CA TYR A 166 -51.95 -16.04 -7.36
C TYR A 166 -52.70 -15.15 -8.37
N GLY A 167 -52.08 -14.07 -8.86
CA GLY A 167 -52.69 -13.15 -9.83
C GLY A 167 -53.58 -12.08 -9.21
N GLN A 168 -54.41 -11.45 -10.06
CA GLN A 168 -55.19 -10.25 -9.72
C GLN A 168 -56.36 -10.50 -8.76
N GLU A 169 -56.87 -11.73 -8.66
CA GLU A 169 -58.00 -12.04 -7.77
C GLU A 169 -57.54 -12.41 -6.35
N MET A 170 -57.93 -11.60 -5.38
CA MET A 170 -57.61 -11.82 -3.96
C MET A 170 -58.72 -12.56 -3.22
N HIS A 171 -58.43 -13.80 -2.79
CA HIS A 171 -59.30 -14.59 -1.94
C HIS A 171 -58.90 -14.44 -0.47
N ILE A 172 -59.85 -13.99 0.36
CA ILE A 172 -59.60 -13.64 1.77
C ILE A 172 -59.15 -14.86 2.59
N ASP A 173 -59.79 -16.02 2.40
CA ASP A 173 -59.47 -17.22 3.17
C ASP A 173 -58.07 -17.75 2.84
N ARG A 174 -57.66 -17.68 1.56
CA ARG A 174 -56.30 -18.01 1.14
C ARG A 174 -55.28 -17.04 1.72
N LEU A 175 -55.55 -15.73 1.67
CA LEU A 175 -54.66 -14.74 2.27
C LEU A 175 -54.47 -14.98 3.77
N ARG A 176 -55.54 -15.40 4.47
CA ARG A 176 -55.47 -15.74 5.90
C ARG A 176 -54.52 -16.91 6.18
N GLU A 177 -54.52 -17.94 5.32
CA GLU A 177 -53.60 -19.07 5.42
C GLU A 177 -52.15 -18.70 5.07
N LEU A 178 -51.95 -17.74 4.15
CA LEU A 178 -50.64 -17.30 3.69
C LEU A 178 -50.01 -16.22 4.55
N LEU A 179 -50.77 -15.58 5.44
CA LEU A 179 -50.30 -14.50 6.30
C LEU A 179 -49.01 -14.86 7.08
N PRO A 180 -48.88 -16.08 7.66
CA PRO A 180 -47.65 -16.51 8.32
C PRO A 180 -46.46 -16.67 7.38
N HIS A 181 -46.65 -16.71 6.05
CA HIS A 181 -45.56 -16.79 5.07
C HIS A 181 -45.11 -15.41 4.58
N TYR A 182 -45.97 -14.40 4.64
CA TYR A 182 -45.68 -13.05 4.14
C TYR A 182 -45.23 -12.08 5.24
N ILE A 183 -45.74 -12.27 6.46
CA ILE A 183 -45.50 -11.36 7.59
C ILE A 183 -44.55 -12.01 8.62
N PRO A 184 -43.58 -11.27 9.18
CA PRO A 184 -42.68 -11.79 10.22
C PRO A 184 -43.45 -12.27 11.45
N ASP A 185 -42.99 -13.35 12.10
CA ASP A 185 -43.70 -13.94 13.23
C ASP A 185 -43.85 -12.94 14.39
N SER A 186 -42.85 -12.09 14.62
CA SER A 186 -42.86 -11.03 15.64
C SER A 186 -44.02 -10.04 15.49
N GLN A 187 -44.51 -9.82 14.27
CA GLN A 187 -45.63 -8.92 13.96
C GLN A 187 -47.00 -9.60 14.08
N LEU A 188 -47.03 -10.93 14.21
CA LEU A 188 -48.26 -11.74 14.28
C LEU A 188 -48.65 -12.14 15.72
N VAL A 189 -47.76 -11.95 16.70
CA VAL A 189 -48.00 -12.33 18.11
C VAL A 189 -49.01 -11.40 18.83
N GLN A 190 -49.25 -10.19 18.33
CA GLN A 190 -50.13 -9.22 19.01
C GLN A 190 -51.62 -9.61 18.91
N ASN A 191 -52.39 -9.33 19.96
CA ASN A 191 -53.84 -9.59 19.97
C ASN A 191 -54.54 -8.87 18.80
N LYS A 192 -55.33 -9.62 18.00
CA LYS A 192 -55.99 -9.16 16.76
C LYS A 192 -55.05 -8.73 15.61
N ALA A 193 -53.76 -9.04 15.67
CA ALA A 193 -52.80 -8.71 14.61
C ALA A 193 -53.19 -9.32 13.26
N THR A 194 -53.59 -10.60 13.24
CA THR A 194 -53.97 -11.32 12.01
C THR A 194 -55.08 -10.60 11.25
N GLU A 195 -56.13 -10.17 11.95
CA GLU A 195 -57.26 -9.48 11.33
C GLU A 195 -56.87 -8.08 10.86
N ARG A 196 -56.07 -7.35 11.65
CA ARG A 196 -55.52 -6.05 11.25
C ARG A 196 -54.72 -6.16 9.94
N TRP A 197 -53.79 -7.12 9.87
CA TRP A 197 -52.93 -7.34 8.70
C TRP A 197 -53.74 -7.74 7.47
N LEU A 198 -54.76 -8.59 7.62
CA LEU A 198 -55.68 -8.91 6.53
C LEU A 198 -56.33 -7.64 5.94
N GLN A 199 -56.85 -6.75 6.79
CA GLN A 199 -57.52 -5.53 6.34
C GLN A 199 -56.57 -4.59 5.57
N ILE A 200 -55.37 -4.34 6.09
CA ILE A 200 -54.41 -3.42 5.45
C ILE A 200 -53.80 -4.01 4.17
N ILE A 201 -53.56 -5.32 4.09
CA ILE A 201 -53.10 -5.99 2.86
C ILE A 201 -54.20 -5.96 1.79
N ILE A 202 -55.46 -6.23 2.14
CA ILE A 202 -56.59 -6.14 1.22
C ILE A 202 -56.74 -4.70 0.70
N HIS A 203 -56.60 -3.71 1.58
CA HIS A 203 -56.65 -2.30 1.19
C HIS A 203 -55.52 -1.95 0.22
N ALA A 204 -54.28 -2.36 0.52
CA ALA A 204 -53.13 -2.17 -0.37
C ALA A 204 -53.35 -2.86 -1.73
N HIS A 205 -53.77 -4.12 -1.75
CA HIS A 205 -54.03 -4.86 -2.97
C HIS A 205 -55.08 -4.18 -3.86
N LYS A 206 -56.20 -3.74 -3.28
CA LYS A 206 -57.24 -2.99 -4.02
C LYS A 206 -56.70 -1.69 -4.61
N ARG A 207 -55.88 -0.97 -3.84
CA ARG A 207 -55.28 0.30 -4.28
C ARG A 207 -54.33 0.11 -5.46
N PHE A 208 -53.55 -0.98 -5.48
CA PHE A 208 -52.51 -1.20 -6.48
C PHE A 208 -52.98 -1.97 -7.72
N PHE A 209 -53.94 -2.91 -7.61
CA PHE A 209 -54.26 -3.85 -8.69
C PHE A 209 -55.70 -3.81 -9.21
N ASN A 210 -56.62 -3.06 -8.59
CA ASN A 210 -58.02 -2.99 -9.06
C ASN A 210 -58.29 -1.88 -10.09
N ASN A 211 -57.27 -1.17 -10.59
CA ASN A 211 -57.45 -0.13 -11.60
C ASN A 211 -57.41 -0.76 -13.01
N PRO A 212 -58.54 -0.80 -13.76
CA PRO A 212 -58.63 -1.55 -15.03
C PRO A 212 -57.84 -0.92 -16.20
N LYS A 213 -57.15 0.20 -15.98
CA LYS A 213 -56.34 0.89 -17.00
C LYS A 213 -54.87 0.45 -17.05
N ASP A 214 -54.36 -0.26 -16.04
CA ASP A 214 -52.97 -0.73 -15.98
C ASP A 214 -52.92 -2.26 -16.06
N SER A 215 -52.50 -2.79 -17.21
CA SER A 215 -52.17 -4.22 -17.37
C SER A 215 -50.79 -4.50 -16.75
N THR A 216 -50.68 -4.51 -15.42
CA THR A 216 -49.41 -4.71 -14.72
C THR A 216 -48.98 -6.17 -14.79
N THR A 217 -47.83 -6.47 -15.42
CA THR A 217 -47.31 -7.84 -15.51
C THR A 217 -46.66 -8.30 -14.20
N ILE A 218 -46.57 -9.62 -13.97
CA ILE A 218 -45.88 -10.19 -12.79
C ILE A 218 -44.43 -9.72 -12.70
N LEU A 219 -43.73 -9.63 -13.85
CA LEU A 219 -42.37 -9.13 -13.92
C LEU A 219 -42.29 -7.68 -13.42
N ARG A 220 -43.23 -6.82 -13.83
CA ARG A 220 -43.27 -5.43 -13.39
C ARG A 220 -43.42 -5.30 -11.87
N VAL A 221 -44.26 -6.13 -11.26
CA VAL A 221 -44.42 -6.13 -9.80
C VAL A 221 -43.14 -6.58 -9.08
N LYS A 222 -42.41 -7.56 -9.63
CA LYS A 222 -41.09 -7.95 -9.10
C LYS A 222 -40.08 -6.80 -9.21
N GLU A 223 -40.05 -6.11 -10.34
CA GLU A 223 -39.21 -4.91 -10.54
C GLU A 223 -39.50 -3.84 -9.49
N ASP A 224 -40.78 -3.61 -9.16
CA ASP A 224 -41.20 -2.63 -8.16
C ASP A 224 -40.70 -3.00 -6.75
N VAL A 225 -40.78 -4.28 -6.37
CA VAL A 225 -40.24 -4.76 -5.08
C VAL A 225 -38.72 -4.62 -5.02
N VAL A 226 -38.01 -4.96 -6.11
CA VAL A 226 -36.54 -4.80 -6.19
C VAL A 226 -36.15 -3.33 -6.07
N ASN A 227 -36.86 -2.43 -6.76
CA ASN A 227 -36.65 -0.99 -6.63
C ASN A 227 -36.93 -0.49 -5.21
N TYR A 228 -38.02 -0.94 -4.58
CA TYR A 228 -38.32 -0.61 -3.20
C TYR A 228 -37.15 -0.97 -2.28
N ALA A 229 -36.65 -2.21 -2.38
CA ALA A 229 -35.52 -2.67 -1.57
C ALA A 229 -34.24 -1.85 -1.80
N ARG A 230 -33.92 -1.57 -3.07
CA ARG A 230 -32.79 -0.72 -3.45
C ARG A 230 -32.89 0.67 -2.82
N PHE A 231 -34.05 1.33 -2.88
CA PHE A 231 -34.22 2.69 -2.37
C PHE A 231 -34.36 2.76 -0.85
N LYS A 232 -34.98 1.76 -0.22
CA LYS A 232 -35.29 1.78 1.22
C LYS A 232 -34.18 1.22 2.09
N TRP A 233 -33.38 0.30 1.57
CA TRP A 233 -32.32 -0.35 2.33
C TRP A 233 -30.91 -0.22 1.71
N PRO A 234 -30.45 0.98 1.28
CA PRO A 234 -29.14 1.13 0.66
C PRO A 234 -27.99 0.61 1.54
N LEU A 235 -28.04 0.84 2.86
CA LEU A 235 -27.02 0.34 3.79
C LEU A 235 -26.96 -1.20 3.83
N LEU A 236 -28.11 -1.90 3.79
CA LEU A 236 -28.15 -3.37 3.77
C LEU A 236 -27.64 -3.97 2.45
N PHE A 237 -27.55 -3.16 1.40
CA PHE A 237 -26.93 -3.50 0.12
C PHE A 237 -25.59 -2.74 -0.07
N SER A 238 -24.77 -2.70 0.99
CA SER A 238 -23.43 -2.11 0.97
C SER A 238 -22.35 -3.19 1.10
N ARG A 239 -21.17 -2.89 0.54
CA ARG A 239 -19.93 -3.56 0.95
C ARG A 239 -19.31 -2.83 2.12
N PHE A 240 -18.98 -3.58 3.16
CA PHE A 240 -18.43 -3.07 4.41
C PHE A 240 -16.93 -3.35 4.51
N TYR A 241 -16.17 -2.33 4.92
CA TYR A 241 -14.73 -2.43 5.08
C TYR A 241 -14.30 -1.80 6.41
N GLU A 242 -13.57 -2.54 7.22
CA GLU A 242 -12.96 -1.99 8.44
C GLU A 242 -11.88 -0.96 8.08
N ALA A 243 -11.92 0.20 8.72
CA ALA A 243 -10.95 1.25 8.50
C ALA A 243 -10.68 2.07 9.77
N TYR A 244 -9.51 2.69 9.82
CA TYR A 244 -9.15 3.62 10.87
C TYR A 244 -8.85 4.99 10.26
N LYS A 245 -9.58 6.02 10.67
CA LYS A 245 -9.36 7.39 10.23
C LYS A 245 -8.09 7.94 10.87
N PHE A 246 -7.15 8.36 10.03
CA PHE A 246 -5.86 8.90 10.46
C PHE A 246 -5.69 10.39 10.14
N SER A 247 -6.35 10.91 9.10
CA SER A 247 -6.28 12.34 8.73
C SER A 247 -7.60 12.82 8.09
N GLY A 248 -7.81 14.14 8.09
CA GLY A 248 -9.02 14.79 7.55
C GLY A 248 -10.01 15.32 8.59
N PRO A 249 -11.13 15.92 8.15
CA PRO A 249 -12.13 16.56 9.00
C PRO A 249 -12.59 15.66 10.15
N THR A 250 -12.77 16.21 11.36
CA THR A 250 -13.02 15.42 12.58
C THR A 250 -14.29 14.58 12.45
N LEU A 251 -14.17 13.28 12.77
CA LEU A 251 -15.30 12.38 12.92
C LEU A 251 -15.49 12.07 14.41
N PRO A 252 -16.69 11.69 14.87
CA PRO A 252 -16.94 11.34 16.27
C PRO A 252 -16.09 10.17 16.78
N LYS A 253 -15.70 9.24 15.89
CA LYS A 253 -14.85 8.07 16.16
C LYS A 253 -13.78 7.93 15.07
N ASN A 254 -12.63 7.38 15.43
CA ASN A 254 -11.53 7.09 14.48
C ASN A 254 -11.57 5.66 13.96
N GLU A 255 -11.95 4.68 14.79
CA GLU A 255 -12.29 3.32 14.34
C GLU A 255 -13.67 3.37 13.70
N VAL A 256 -13.74 3.02 12.42
CA VAL A 256 -14.95 3.18 11.60
C VAL A 256 -15.09 2.03 10.60
N ILE A 257 -16.29 1.88 10.06
CA ILE A 257 -16.59 0.96 8.97
C ILE A 257 -16.99 1.80 7.75
N ILE A 258 -16.38 1.51 6.60
CA ILE A 258 -16.67 2.15 5.33
C ILE A 258 -17.69 1.29 4.62
N ALA A 259 -18.88 1.84 4.37
CA ALA A 259 -19.95 1.20 3.64
C ALA A 259 -20.10 1.86 2.26
N VAL A 260 -19.76 1.13 1.20
CA VAL A 260 -19.93 1.59 -0.19
C VAL A 260 -21.18 0.95 -0.77
N ASN A 261 -22.11 1.76 -1.28
CA ASN A 261 -23.37 1.29 -1.90
C ASN A 261 -23.71 2.09 -3.16
N TRP A 262 -24.93 1.92 -3.67
CA TRP A 262 -25.35 2.53 -4.93
C TRP A 262 -25.64 4.05 -4.83
N THR A 263 -25.83 4.60 -3.62
CA THR A 263 -26.05 6.04 -3.40
C THR A 263 -24.75 6.79 -3.13
N GLY A 264 -23.77 6.14 -2.48
CA GLY A 264 -22.49 6.78 -2.18
C GLY A 264 -21.61 5.97 -1.23
N VAL A 265 -20.78 6.70 -0.49
CA VAL A 265 -19.85 6.18 0.52
C VAL A 265 -20.29 6.69 1.90
N TYR A 266 -20.53 5.76 2.82
CA TYR A 266 -20.95 6.03 4.18
C TYR A 266 -19.82 5.62 5.12
N VAL A 267 -19.57 6.42 6.15
CA VAL A 267 -18.70 6.07 7.27
C VAL A 267 -19.60 5.84 8.47
N ILE A 268 -19.59 4.63 9.00
CA ILE A 268 -20.41 4.22 10.14
C ILE A 268 -19.53 3.78 11.31
N ASP A 269 -20.10 3.74 12.52
CA ASP A 269 -19.44 3.16 13.68
C ASP A 269 -19.80 1.69 13.93
N ASP A 270 -19.29 1.14 15.03
CA ASP A 270 -19.55 -0.22 15.53
C ASP A 270 -21.02 -0.45 15.96
N GLN A 271 -21.83 0.61 16.05
CA GLN A 271 -23.26 0.56 16.34
C GLN A 271 -24.13 0.87 15.10
N GLU A 272 -23.54 0.81 13.90
CA GLU A 272 -24.18 1.11 12.61
C GLU A 272 -24.70 2.55 12.49
N GLN A 273 -24.21 3.48 13.32
CA GLN A 273 -24.58 4.90 13.23
C GLN A 273 -23.78 5.59 12.12
N VAL A 274 -24.46 6.33 11.25
CA VAL A 274 -23.83 7.09 10.16
C VAL A 274 -23.12 8.32 10.73
N LEU A 275 -21.80 8.36 10.55
CA LEU A 275 -20.91 9.46 10.95
C LEU A 275 -20.65 10.45 9.82
N LEU A 276 -20.63 9.96 8.57
CA LEU A 276 -20.43 10.74 7.36
C LEU A 276 -21.13 10.05 6.18
N GLU A 277 -21.77 10.84 5.34
CA GLU A 277 -22.37 10.41 4.07
C GLU A 277 -21.78 11.26 2.95
N LEU A 278 -21.21 10.62 1.94
CA LEU A 278 -20.67 11.25 0.74
C LEU A 278 -21.36 10.67 -0.48
N SER A 279 -22.13 11.49 -1.17
CA SER A 279 -22.71 11.12 -2.46
C SER A 279 -21.65 11.12 -3.58
N PHE A 280 -21.85 10.34 -4.64
CA PHE A 280 -20.87 10.30 -5.74
C PHE A 280 -20.55 11.67 -6.37
N PRO A 281 -21.52 12.59 -6.58
CA PRO A 281 -21.21 13.92 -7.11
C PRO A 281 -20.36 14.79 -6.18
N GLU A 282 -20.29 14.48 -4.89
CA GLU A 282 -19.41 15.16 -3.95
C GLU A 282 -17.98 14.61 -3.99
N ILE A 283 -17.76 13.39 -4.48
CA ILE A 283 -16.44 12.77 -4.52
C ILE A 283 -15.75 13.15 -5.84
N THR A 284 -14.67 13.91 -5.74
CA THR A 284 -13.89 14.33 -6.91
C THR A 284 -12.75 13.36 -7.21
N GLN A 285 -12.15 12.77 -6.19
CA GLN A 285 -10.99 11.90 -6.34
C GLN A 285 -10.90 10.88 -5.21
N ILE A 286 -10.34 9.71 -5.52
CA ILE A 286 -9.89 8.74 -4.52
C ILE A 286 -8.46 8.30 -4.82
N LEU A 287 -7.62 8.29 -3.79
CA LEU A 287 -6.22 7.90 -3.87
C LEU A 287 -5.99 6.67 -2.98
N SER A 288 -5.15 5.73 -3.39
CA SER A 288 -4.59 4.74 -2.46
C SER A 288 -3.09 4.92 -2.34
N SER A 289 -2.57 4.74 -1.13
CA SER A 289 -1.16 4.79 -0.82
C SER A 289 -0.78 3.57 0.02
N LYS A 290 0.34 2.95 -0.35
CA LYS A 290 0.89 1.80 0.39
C LYS A 290 1.97 2.32 1.31
N SER A 291 1.74 2.31 2.62
CA SER A 291 2.76 2.67 3.58
C SER A 291 3.74 1.50 3.75
N SER A 292 4.96 1.65 3.24
CA SER A 292 6.05 0.70 3.50
C SER A 292 6.63 0.95 4.89
N GLY A 293 5.96 0.44 5.93
CA GLY A 293 6.36 0.47 7.34
C GLY A 293 6.14 -0.88 8.03
N ARG A 294 6.62 -1.04 9.27
CA ARG A 294 6.52 -2.28 10.08
C ARG A 294 5.08 -2.74 10.40
N GLN A 295 4.08 -1.90 10.15
CA GLN A 295 2.68 -2.27 10.05
C GLN A 295 2.24 -2.01 8.61
N GLN A 296 1.81 -3.05 7.90
CA GLN A 296 1.25 -2.92 6.55
C GLN A 296 -0.14 -2.27 6.63
N ASN A 297 -0.22 -0.98 6.88
CA ASN A 297 -1.50 -0.28 6.84
C ASN A 297 -1.64 0.41 5.48
N ASN A 298 -2.24 -0.29 4.52
CA ASN A 298 -2.65 0.36 3.27
C ASN A 298 -3.62 1.50 3.62
N SER A 299 -3.49 2.65 2.97
CA SER A 299 -4.38 3.79 3.18
C SER A 299 -5.05 4.25 1.91
N PHE A 300 -6.24 4.81 2.04
CA PHE A 300 -6.94 5.49 0.96
C PHE A 300 -7.44 6.87 1.42
N THR A 301 -7.50 7.80 0.48
CA THR A 301 -7.93 9.18 0.72
C THR A 301 -9.08 9.52 -0.23
N ILE A 302 -10.22 9.92 0.32
CA ILE A 302 -11.36 10.45 -0.42
C ILE A 302 -11.27 11.97 -0.41
N VAL A 303 -11.27 12.57 -1.60
CA VAL A 303 -11.28 14.02 -1.79
C VAL A 303 -12.68 14.45 -2.23
N THR A 304 -13.27 15.39 -1.50
CA THR A 304 -14.59 15.93 -1.83
C THR A 304 -14.47 17.16 -2.73
N ILE A 305 -15.60 17.60 -3.30
CA ILE A 305 -15.71 18.84 -4.07
C ILE A 305 -15.40 20.08 -3.24
N LYS A 306 -15.63 20.02 -1.92
CA LYS A 306 -15.24 21.05 -0.96
C LYS A 306 -13.72 21.06 -0.68
N ASN A 307 -12.97 20.21 -1.39
CA ASN A 307 -11.53 20.00 -1.20
C ASN A 307 -11.18 19.48 0.20
N GLU A 308 -12.12 18.78 0.85
CA GLU A 308 -11.88 18.05 2.09
C GLU A 308 -11.26 16.69 1.78
N GLU A 309 -10.17 16.35 2.47
CA GLU A 309 -9.46 15.09 2.29
C GLU A 309 -9.67 14.17 3.50
N TYR A 310 -10.48 13.13 3.35
CA TYR A 310 -10.69 12.10 4.38
C TYR A 310 -9.73 10.94 4.14
N THR A 311 -8.76 10.73 5.04
CA THR A 311 -7.76 9.65 4.89
C THR A 311 -7.94 8.57 5.93
N PHE A 312 -8.06 7.34 5.45
CA PHE A 312 -8.27 6.15 6.26
C PHE A 312 -7.21 5.09 5.98
N THR A 313 -6.86 4.30 6.99
CA THR A 313 -6.06 3.07 6.85
C THR A 313 -6.98 1.86 6.86
N SER A 314 -6.87 0.96 5.88
CA SER A 314 -7.63 -0.28 5.77
C SER A 314 -6.81 -1.33 5.02
N ASN A 315 -6.88 -2.60 5.42
CA ASN A 315 -6.24 -3.70 4.69
C ASN A 315 -6.76 -3.81 3.24
N ASN A 316 -8.00 -3.39 3.02
CA ASN A 316 -8.72 -3.46 1.74
C ASN A 316 -8.71 -2.12 0.98
N ALA A 317 -7.76 -1.22 1.26
CA ALA A 317 -7.72 0.13 0.66
C ALA A 317 -7.74 0.14 -0.87
N ASP A 318 -7.09 -0.83 -1.53
CA ASP A 318 -7.11 -0.94 -3.00
C ASP A 318 -8.48 -1.38 -3.53
N ASP A 319 -9.18 -2.32 -2.87
CA ASP A 319 -10.52 -2.78 -3.28
C ASP A 319 -11.56 -1.66 -3.10
N ILE A 320 -11.49 -0.91 -1.99
CA ILE A 320 -12.34 0.27 -1.74
C ILE A 320 -12.14 1.30 -2.86
N ARG A 321 -10.88 1.61 -3.19
CA ARG A 321 -10.53 2.55 -4.26
C ARG A 321 -11.10 2.08 -5.59
N ASP A 322 -10.85 0.83 -5.97
CA ASP A 322 -11.23 0.30 -7.28
C ASP A 322 -12.77 0.24 -7.43
N LEU A 323 -13.49 -0.09 -6.36
CA LEU A 323 -14.96 -0.08 -6.34
C LEU A 323 -15.53 1.34 -6.52
N ILE A 324 -15.01 2.33 -5.79
CA ILE A 324 -15.47 3.72 -5.89
C ILE A 324 -15.13 4.32 -7.27
N ILE A 325 -13.93 4.06 -7.80
CA ILE A 325 -13.55 4.51 -9.16
C ILE A 325 -14.50 3.92 -10.20
N ASN A 326 -14.81 2.62 -10.12
CA ASN A 326 -15.74 1.97 -11.04
C ASN A 326 -17.13 2.64 -11.02
N PHE A 327 -17.65 2.96 -9.83
CA PHE A 327 -18.91 3.69 -9.71
C PHE A 327 -18.84 5.12 -10.26
N LEU A 328 -17.79 5.88 -9.95
CA LEU A 328 -17.61 7.24 -10.46
C LEU A 328 -17.51 7.25 -12.00
N GLU A 329 -16.68 6.41 -12.59
CA GLU A 329 -16.52 6.32 -14.03
C GLU A 329 -17.79 5.84 -14.73
N GLY A 330 -18.44 4.80 -14.21
CA GLY A 330 -19.67 4.27 -14.77
C GLY A 330 -20.82 5.27 -14.71
N LEU A 331 -20.91 6.05 -13.63
CA LEU A 331 -21.86 7.15 -13.50
C LEU A 331 -21.56 8.28 -14.48
N LYS A 332 -20.30 8.72 -14.61
CA LYS A 332 -19.90 9.75 -15.58
C LYS A 332 -20.25 9.34 -17.01
N ARG A 333 -19.97 8.09 -17.41
CA ARG A 333 -20.30 7.58 -18.76
C ARG A 333 -21.80 7.59 -19.07
N LYS A 334 -22.65 7.44 -18.04
CA LYS A 334 -24.11 7.33 -18.19
C LYS A 334 -24.87 8.62 -17.86
N SER A 335 -24.18 9.60 -17.28
CA SER A 335 -24.76 10.87 -16.85
C SER A 335 -25.15 11.73 -18.04
N LYS A 336 -26.29 12.40 -17.92
CA LYS A 336 -26.73 13.47 -18.82
C LYS A 336 -26.54 14.85 -18.20
N TYR A 337 -26.06 14.92 -16.96
CA TYR A 337 -25.95 16.16 -16.21
C TYR A 337 -24.51 16.61 -16.23
N VAL A 338 -24.27 17.77 -16.83
CA VAL A 338 -22.98 18.44 -16.79
C VAL A 338 -23.14 19.80 -16.14
N VAL A 339 -22.08 20.25 -15.48
CA VAL A 339 -22.02 21.57 -14.89
C VAL A 339 -20.96 22.38 -15.61
N VAL A 340 -21.30 23.63 -15.90
CA VAL A 340 -20.40 24.52 -16.63
C VAL A 340 -19.32 25.01 -15.70
N ILE A 341 -18.08 24.76 -16.07
CA ILE A 341 -16.89 25.15 -15.32
C ILE A 341 -16.22 26.36 -15.93
N GLN A 342 -16.51 26.67 -17.19
CA GLN A 342 -15.96 27.81 -17.93
C GLN A 342 -17.04 28.49 -18.77
N ASP A 343 -17.08 29.82 -18.75
CA ASP A 343 -18.00 30.62 -19.55
C ASP A 343 -17.71 30.47 -21.05
N PHE A 344 -18.75 30.40 -21.86
CA PHE A 344 -18.64 30.40 -23.32
C PHE A 344 -19.81 31.18 -23.94
N GLU A 345 -19.46 32.18 -24.76
CA GLU A 345 -20.40 32.95 -25.56
C GLU A 345 -20.16 32.65 -27.05
N PRO A 346 -21.13 32.01 -27.74
CA PRO A 346 -21.00 31.61 -29.13
C PRO A 346 -21.18 32.79 -30.08
N GLN A 347 -20.36 32.85 -31.14
CA GLN A 347 -20.49 33.80 -32.23
C GLN A 347 -21.48 33.30 -33.33
N GLY A 348 -22.61 32.69 -32.94
CA GLY A 348 -23.54 32.04 -33.87
C GLY A 348 -24.66 31.24 -33.19
N GLN A 349 -25.10 30.11 -33.79
CA GLN A 349 -26.18 29.22 -33.30
C GLN A 349 -25.80 28.33 -32.08
N GLY A 350 -24.74 28.67 -31.34
CA GLY A 350 -24.31 27.90 -30.17
C GLY A 350 -25.11 28.24 -28.90
N LEU A 351 -24.95 27.43 -27.86
CA LEU A 351 -25.51 27.69 -26.54
C LEU A 351 -24.58 28.59 -25.72
N ALA A 352 -25.08 29.75 -25.31
CA ALA A 352 -24.38 30.59 -24.33
C ALA A 352 -24.46 29.94 -22.94
N ILE A 353 -23.29 29.68 -22.34
CA ILE A 353 -23.16 28.97 -21.07
C ILE A 353 -22.34 29.80 -20.08
N ARG A 354 -22.78 29.86 -18.82
CA ARG A 354 -22.07 30.53 -17.74
C ARG A 354 -21.70 29.53 -16.66
N ARG A 355 -20.59 29.76 -15.98
CA ARG A 355 -20.08 28.95 -14.89
C ARG A 355 -21.16 28.77 -13.82
N GLY A 356 -21.34 27.51 -13.41
CA GLY A 356 -22.39 27.09 -12.49
C GLY A 356 -23.71 26.75 -13.17
N ASP A 357 -23.86 26.98 -14.48
CA ASP A 357 -25.04 26.51 -15.22
C ASP A 357 -25.05 24.98 -15.26
N VAL A 358 -26.23 24.40 -15.11
CA VAL A 358 -26.46 22.96 -15.32
C VAL A 358 -27.00 22.76 -16.72
N ILE A 359 -26.30 21.93 -17.48
CA ILE A 359 -26.72 21.55 -18.81
C ILE A 359 -27.14 20.09 -18.80
N ILE A 360 -28.31 19.82 -19.37
CA ILE A 360 -28.84 18.48 -19.59
C ILE A 360 -28.51 18.10 -21.03
N LEU A 361 -27.64 17.13 -21.21
CA LEU A 361 -27.25 16.63 -22.52
C LEU A 361 -28.42 15.87 -23.18
N GLU A 362 -28.59 16.08 -24.49
CA GLU A 362 -29.62 15.37 -25.26
C GLU A 362 -29.26 13.87 -25.41
N ASP A 363 -27.97 13.59 -25.66
CA ASP A 363 -27.38 12.25 -25.70
C ASP A 363 -26.36 12.03 -24.58
N GLN A 364 -26.13 10.77 -24.20
CA GLN A 364 -25.01 10.43 -23.29
C GLN A 364 -23.67 10.85 -23.91
N PRO A 365 -22.69 11.30 -23.11
CA PRO A 365 -21.41 11.76 -23.61
C PRO A 365 -20.68 10.60 -24.33
N ARG A 366 -20.78 10.53 -25.66
CA ARG A 366 -19.99 9.64 -26.49
C ARG A 366 -18.57 10.22 -26.57
N LEU A 367 -17.65 9.68 -25.78
CA LEU A 367 -16.24 10.11 -25.68
C LEU A 367 -15.41 10.01 -26.98
N ASN A 368 -16.03 9.77 -28.14
CA ASN A 368 -15.37 9.63 -29.45
C ASN A 368 -15.70 10.75 -30.45
N SER A 369 -16.43 11.80 -30.05
CA SER A 369 -16.78 12.91 -30.94
C SER A 369 -15.99 14.17 -30.57
N MET A 370 -15.26 14.73 -31.54
CA MET A 370 -14.43 15.93 -31.35
C MET A 370 -15.24 17.13 -30.84
N GLY A 371 -14.84 17.66 -29.68
CA GLY A 371 -14.90 19.09 -29.32
C GLY A 371 -16.21 19.68 -28.82
N TYR A 372 -17.39 19.27 -29.30
CA TYR A 372 -18.67 19.93 -28.98
C TYR A 372 -19.76 18.97 -28.51
N LEU A 373 -20.56 19.41 -27.55
CA LEU A 373 -21.71 18.73 -26.96
C LEU A 373 -22.98 19.55 -27.23
N PHE A 374 -24.13 18.88 -27.35
CA PHE A 374 -25.43 19.53 -27.47
C PHE A 374 -26.24 19.30 -26.20
N GLY A 375 -26.90 20.34 -25.69
CA GLY A 375 -27.70 20.22 -24.49
C GLY A 375 -28.64 21.40 -24.22
N TYR A 376 -29.43 21.24 -23.17
CA TYR A 376 -30.41 22.21 -22.67
C TYR A 376 -29.88 22.87 -21.40
N ASN A 377 -29.75 24.20 -21.40
CA ASN A 377 -29.36 24.97 -20.22
C ASN A 377 -30.58 25.25 -19.35
N GLU A 378 -30.57 24.70 -18.12
CA GLU A 378 -31.71 24.81 -17.21
C GLU A 378 -32.01 26.25 -16.78
N ARG A 379 -30.98 27.11 -16.67
CA ARG A 379 -31.15 28.50 -16.22
C ARG A 379 -31.75 29.39 -17.30
N THR A 380 -31.32 29.22 -18.55
CA THR A 380 -31.74 30.09 -19.67
C THR A 380 -32.92 29.52 -20.46
N GLY A 381 -33.20 28.22 -20.34
CA GLY A 381 -34.20 27.54 -21.15
C GLY A 381 -33.79 27.35 -22.62
N ALA A 382 -32.53 27.64 -22.96
CA ALA A 382 -32.02 27.55 -24.33
C ALA A 382 -31.36 26.19 -24.59
N THR A 383 -31.43 25.72 -25.83
CA THR A 383 -30.74 24.53 -26.34
C THR A 383 -29.71 24.93 -27.38
N GLY A 384 -28.59 24.22 -27.46
CA GLY A 384 -27.60 24.42 -28.52
C GLY A 384 -26.28 23.70 -28.25
N GLU A 385 -25.31 23.93 -29.13
CA GLU A 385 -23.97 23.34 -29.06
C GLU A 385 -23.01 24.17 -28.20
N PHE A 386 -22.16 23.50 -27.44
CA PHE A 386 -21.11 24.12 -26.62
C PHE A 386 -19.87 23.20 -26.53
N PRO A 387 -18.67 23.73 -26.26
CA PRO A 387 -17.46 22.91 -26.19
C PRO A 387 -17.42 21.97 -24.98
N CYS A 388 -16.88 20.76 -25.15
CA CYS A 388 -16.81 19.76 -24.08
C CYS A 388 -15.86 20.17 -22.93
N GLU A 389 -14.82 20.94 -23.22
CA GLU A 389 -13.85 21.44 -22.25
C GLU A 389 -14.41 22.46 -21.27
N CYS A 390 -15.58 23.05 -21.59
CA CYS A 390 -16.22 24.05 -20.75
C CYS A 390 -17.08 23.44 -19.64
N VAL A 391 -17.22 22.10 -19.59
CA VAL A 391 -18.12 21.41 -18.67
C VAL A 391 -17.45 20.26 -17.92
N TYR A 392 -17.98 19.95 -16.74
CA TYR A 392 -17.65 18.75 -15.98
C TYR A 392 -18.84 17.82 -15.90
N VAL A 393 -18.62 16.53 -16.15
CA VAL A 393 -19.67 15.51 -16.10
C VAL A 393 -19.90 15.10 -14.64
N LEU A 394 -21.09 15.38 -14.12
CA LEU A 394 -21.45 14.99 -12.77
C LEU A 394 -21.69 13.48 -12.72
N PRO A 395 -21.08 12.73 -11.78
CA PRO A 395 -21.33 11.30 -11.62
C PRO A 395 -22.71 11.06 -10.97
N THR A 396 -23.79 11.30 -11.73
CA THR A 396 -25.18 11.10 -11.29
C THR A 396 -26.07 10.71 -12.46
N LEU A 397 -27.14 9.96 -12.18
CA LEU A 397 -28.18 9.62 -13.15
C LEU A 397 -29.45 10.44 -12.98
N SER A 398 -29.62 11.06 -11.81
CA SER A 398 -30.72 11.95 -11.48
C SER A 398 -30.22 13.37 -11.33
N LYS A 399 -31.13 14.33 -11.43
CA LYS A 399 -30.81 15.73 -11.19
C LYS A 399 -30.10 15.89 -9.82
N PRO A 400 -28.90 16.46 -9.76
CA PRO A 400 -28.17 16.65 -8.51
C PRO A 400 -28.95 17.60 -7.58
N PRO A 401 -28.88 17.41 -6.25
CA PRO A 401 -29.45 18.34 -5.27
C PRO A 401 -28.93 19.77 -5.46
N GLN A 402 -29.76 20.77 -5.14
CA GLN A 402 -29.37 22.17 -5.25
C GLN A 402 -28.14 22.51 -4.41
N GLU A 403 -27.95 21.84 -3.26
CA GLU A 403 -26.78 22.01 -2.40
C GLU A 403 -25.48 21.64 -3.11
N ILE A 404 -25.46 20.52 -3.84
CA ILE A 404 -24.31 20.11 -4.65
C ILE A 404 -24.05 21.16 -5.72
N LEU A 405 -25.08 21.56 -6.47
CA LEU A 405 -24.97 22.58 -7.52
C LEU A 405 -24.45 23.93 -7.02
N GLN A 406 -24.86 24.36 -5.82
CA GLN A 406 -24.36 25.59 -5.21
C GLN A 406 -22.86 25.52 -4.89
N ILE A 407 -22.33 24.35 -4.51
CA ILE A 407 -20.89 24.17 -4.31
C ILE A 407 -20.12 24.36 -5.62
N PHE A 408 -20.66 23.85 -6.73
CA PHE A 408 -20.11 24.07 -8.08
C PHE A 408 -20.13 25.56 -8.49
N THR A 409 -21.13 26.34 -8.05
CA THR A 409 -21.24 27.79 -8.32
C THR A 409 -20.37 28.66 -7.40
N LEU A 410 -20.23 28.31 -6.12
CA LEU A 410 -19.61 29.16 -5.09
C LEU A 410 -18.16 28.79 -4.76
N GLN A 411 -17.74 27.53 -4.98
CA GLN A 411 -16.49 26.98 -4.44
C GLN A 411 -15.66 26.15 -5.44
N TRP A 412 -16.05 26.07 -6.72
CA TRP A 412 -15.15 25.52 -7.73
C TRP A 412 -13.89 26.38 -7.78
N SER A 413 -12.73 25.86 -7.38
CA SER A 413 -11.45 26.58 -7.43
C SER A 413 -10.80 26.42 -8.81
N ASP A 414 -9.89 27.32 -9.19
CA ASP A 414 -9.10 27.19 -10.44
C ASP A 414 -8.33 25.85 -10.51
N ASP A 415 -8.05 25.20 -9.37
CA ASP A 415 -7.45 23.86 -9.26
C ASP A 415 -8.34 22.73 -9.83
N ASN A 416 -9.67 22.88 -9.83
CA ASN A 416 -10.60 21.87 -10.35
C ASN A 416 -10.78 21.96 -11.88
N GLN A 417 -10.52 23.14 -12.49
CA GLN A 417 -10.54 23.31 -13.96
C GLN A 417 -9.41 22.55 -14.66
N GLN A 418 -8.20 22.51 -14.08
CA GLN A 418 -7.07 21.74 -14.64
C GLN A 418 -7.24 20.22 -14.46
N LYS A 419 -7.97 19.77 -13.44
CA LYS A 419 -8.22 18.35 -13.17
C LYS A 419 -9.26 17.74 -14.13
N ALA A 420 -10.30 18.49 -14.50
CA ALA A 420 -11.29 18.05 -15.51
C ALA A 420 -10.67 17.88 -16.90
N GLN A 421 -9.70 18.72 -17.28
CA GLN A 421 -8.96 18.57 -18.55
C GLN A 421 -8.02 17.35 -18.57
N ASN A 422 -7.60 16.84 -17.41
CA ASN A 422 -6.72 15.67 -17.31
C ASN A 422 -7.48 14.31 -17.33
N GLU A 423 -8.76 14.27 -16.99
CA GLU A 423 -9.56 13.02 -17.01
C GLU A 423 -9.81 12.49 -18.44
N HIS A 424 -9.72 13.34 -19.47
CA HIS A 424 -9.78 12.92 -20.87
C HIS A 424 -8.54 12.13 -21.35
N LEU A 425 -7.45 12.10 -20.58
CA LEU A 425 -6.18 11.48 -20.98
C LEU A 425 -5.93 10.08 -20.38
N PHE A 426 -6.74 9.63 -19.40
CA PHE A 426 -6.46 8.40 -18.65
C PHE A 426 -7.29 7.16 -19.06
N SER A 427 -8.13 7.24 -20.09
CA SER A 427 -8.95 6.09 -20.53
C SER A 427 -8.37 5.25 -21.68
N GLY A 428 -7.09 5.40 -22.02
CA GLY A 428 -6.50 4.63 -23.13
C GLY A 428 -4.99 4.52 -23.11
N PHE A 429 -4.44 3.64 -22.26
CA PHE A 429 -3.08 3.13 -22.46
C PHE A 429 -3.04 1.61 -22.38
N SER A 430 -3.50 0.98 -23.47
CA SER A 430 -2.89 -0.26 -23.94
C SER A 430 -1.56 0.08 -24.61
N VAL A 431 -0.49 -0.60 -24.17
CA VAL A 431 0.84 -0.54 -24.74
C VAL A 431 0.79 -0.94 -26.21
N SER A 432 1.01 0.02 -27.10
CA SER A 432 1.61 -0.20 -28.41
C SER A 432 2.43 1.02 -28.78
N GLY A 433 3.74 0.80 -28.92
CA GLY A 433 4.66 1.83 -29.35
C GLY A 433 4.28 2.35 -30.73
N ASN A 434 4.21 3.68 -30.86
CA ASN A 434 4.56 4.33 -32.10
C ASN A 434 5.13 5.72 -31.79
N ASN A 435 6.39 5.90 -32.18
CA ASN A 435 7.05 7.19 -32.23
C ASN A 435 6.35 8.06 -33.28
N ASN A 436 5.70 9.15 -32.87
CA ASN A 436 5.44 10.28 -33.74
C ASN A 436 5.92 11.56 -33.03
N GLY A 437 6.86 12.25 -33.69
CA GLY A 437 7.61 13.37 -33.11
C GLY A 437 6.76 14.62 -32.90
N GLU A 438 6.77 15.13 -31.68
CA GLU A 438 6.46 16.52 -31.39
C GLU A 438 7.67 17.39 -31.73
N PHE A 439 7.47 18.41 -32.57
CA PHE A 439 8.47 19.42 -32.90
C PHE A 439 8.91 20.16 -31.62
N LEU A 440 10.16 19.95 -31.18
CA LEU A 440 10.77 20.75 -30.12
C LEU A 440 11.26 22.08 -30.71
N PRO A 441 10.92 23.24 -30.10
CA PRO A 441 11.40 24.53 -30.58
C PRO A 441 12.94 24.64 -30.44
N GLU A 442 13.62 25.23 -31.44
CA GLU A 442 15.07 25.51 -31.39
C GLU A 442 15.46 26.43 -30.21
N GLN A 443 14.51 27.23 -29.73
CA GLN A 443 14.60 28.09 -28.56
C GLN A 443 14.02 27.31 -27.36
N GLY A 444 14.90 26.77 -26.49
CA GLY A 444 14.51 25.79 -25.46
C GLY A 444 13.31 26.19 -24.59
N TYR A 445 12.48 25.20 -24.24
CA TYR A 445 11.17 25.31 -23.62
C TYR A 445 11.16 26.09 -22.29
N THR A 446 10.17 26.96 -22.07
CA THR A 446 10.02 27.79 -20.86
C THR A 446 8.70 27.53 -20.16
N LEU A 447 8.57 27.95 -18.89
CA LEU A 447 7.30 27.90 -18.14
C LEU A 447 6.39 29.10 -18.43
N GLU A 448 6.61 29.86 -19.50
CA GLU A 448 5.83 31.07 -19.81
C GLU A 448 4.33 30.75 -19.90
N LYS A 449 3.96 29.79 -20.75
CA LYS A 449 2.56 29.35 -20.92
C LYS A 449 1.98 28.72 -19.65
N TYR A 450 2.79 27.98 -18.90
CA TYR A 450 2.38 27.40 -17.63
C TYR A 450 2.09 28.48 -16.57
N ALA A 451 2.90 29.55 -16.55
CA ALA A 451 2.80 30.64 -15.59
C ALA A 451 1.54 31.50 -15.77
N GLU A 452 1.04 31.67 -17.00
CA GLU A 452 -0.21 32.41 -17.27
C GLU A 452 -1.39 31.90 -16.43
N THR A 453 -1.48 30.58 -16.27
CA THR A 453 -2.55 29.92 -15.53
C THR A 453 -2.18 29.64 -14.08
N ASN A 454 -0.94 29.21 -13.82
CA ASN A 454 -0.54 28.67 -12.51
C ASN A 454 0.22 29.65 -11.60
N PHE A 455 0.85 30.70 -12.14
CA PHE A 455 1.68 31.62 -11.34
C PHE A 455 0.90 32.83 -10.86
N ARG A 456 1.26 33.35 -9.68
CA ARG A 456 0.68 34.58 -9.12
C ARG A 456 0.79 35.76 -10.09
N VAL A 457 -0.17 36.66 -9.99
CA VAL A 457 -0.15 37.91 -10.77
C VAL A 457 0.94 38.84 -10.19
N PRO A 458 1.80 39.45 -11.03
CA PRO A 458 2.73 40.48 -10.55
C PRO A 458 1.96 41.65 -9.92
N PRO A 459 2.43 42.23 -8.80
CA PRO A 459 1.75 43.37 -8.21
C PRO A 459 1.73 44.56 -9.19
N LYS A 460 0.53 45.08 -9.50
CA LYS A 460 0.37 46.30 -10.31
C LYS A 460 1.11 47.45 -9.63
N ARG A 461 2.10 48.04 -10.32
CA ARG A 461 2.79 49.24 -9.82
C ARG A 461 1.78 50.37 -9.61
N SER A 462 1.52 50.74 -8.36
CA SER A 462 0.87 52.01 -8.02
C SER A 462 1.68 53.14 -8.65
N TRP A 463 1.01 54.01 -9.41
CA TRP A 463 1.61 55.21 -9.98
C TRP A 463 2.06 56.16 -8.86
N SER A 464 3.33 56.10 -8.49
CA SER A 464 3.98 57.16 -7.70
C SER A 464 5.48 57.17 -7.99
N ASN A 465 5.84 57.85 -9.09
CA ASN A 465 7.01 58.72 -9.28
C ASN A 465 7.37 58.77 -10.76
N THR A 466 6.66 59.63 -11.49
CA THR A 466 7.21 60.38 -12.61
C THR A 466 8.46 61.10 -12.10
N PHE A 467 9.66 60.58 -12.37
CA PHE A 467 10.97 61.27 -12.49
C PHE A 467 12.10 60.24 -12.40
N ALA A 468 12.27 59.40 -13.43
CA ALA A 468 13.54 58.75 -13.73
C ALA A 468 13.64 58.48 -15.24
N ARG A 469 14.73 58.98 -15.82
CA ARG A 469 14.96 59.15 -17.26
C ARG A 469 15.15 57.83 -18.02
N ARG A 470 14.76 57.90 -19.30
CA ARG A 470 15.24 57.15 -20.48
C ARG A 470 16.52 56.31 -20.26
N GLY A 471 16.37 55.01 -20.45
CA GLY A 471 17.45 54.06 -20.72
C GLY A 471 16.82 52.70 -21.04
N GLY A 472 16.83 52.31 -22.31
CA GLY A 472 16.25 51.05 -22.78
C GLY A 472 17.00 49.85 -22.22
N THR A 473 16.36 49.10 -21.34
CA THR A 473 16.57 47.67 -21.12
C THR A 473 15.20 47.07 -20.85
N HIS A 474 14.85 45.99 -21.56
CA HIS A 474 13.59 45.27 -21.34
C HIS A 474 13.47 44.91 -19.85
N ASN A 475 12.40 45.39 -19.23
CA ASN A 475 12.12 45.33 -17.81
C ASN A 475 11.87 43.85 -17.39
N THR A 476 12.87 43.20 -16.79
CA THR A 476 12.83 41.78 -16.33
C THR A 476 11.91 41.54 -15.13
N GLY A 477 11.34 42.60 -14.54
CA GLY A 477 10.45 42.51 -13.37
C GLY A 477 9.09 41.87 -13.63
N ASP A 478 8.63 41.82 -14.88
CA ASP A 478 7.30 41.31 -15.23
C ASP A 478 7.29 39.81 -15.58
N ARG A 479 8.46 39.18 -15.82
CA ARG A 479 8.57 37.75 -16.19
C ARG A 479 8.83 36.88 -14.97
N LEU A 480 7.77 36.52 -14.23
CA LEU A 480 7.89 35.66 -13.03
C LEU A 480 8.43 34.25 -13.34
N TRP A 481 8.38 33.79 -14.58
CA TRP A 481 8.87 32.48 -15.02
C TRP A 481 10.33 32.47 -15.49
N ALA A 482 11.02 33.61 -15.54
CA ALA A 482 12.42 33.73 -15.97
C ALA A 482 13.35 34.14 -14.81
N PHE A 483 14.66 33.96 -15.00
CA PHE A 483 15.70 34.20 -14.01
C PHE A 483 15.63 35.61 -13.39
N GLN A 484 15.70 35.67 -12.06
CA GLN A 484 15.78 36.92 -11.28
C GLN A 484 16.75 36.75 -10.11
N LYS A 485 17.38 37.86 -9.68
CA LYS A 485 18.28 37.87 -8.50
C LYS A 485 17.57 38.29 -7.23
N GLU A 486 16.44 38.99 -7.34
CA GLU A 486 15.65 39.44 -6.21
C GLU A 486 14.93 38.28 -5.52
N PRO A 487 14.98 38.17 -4.18
CA PRO A 487 14.21 37.19 -3.44
C PRO A 487 12.70 37.33 -3.69
N LEU A 488 12.02 36.19 -3.79
CA LEU A 488 10.55 36.15 -3.84
C LEU A 488 9.97 36.62 -2.50
N ARG A 489 9.02 37.55 -2.58
CA ARG A 489 8.20 37.99 -1.43
C ARG A 489 6.93 37.16 -1.27
N GLN A 490 6.55 36.44 -2.32
CA GLN A 490 5.40 35.54 -2.39
C GLN A 490 5.76 34.38 -3.33
N PRO A 491 5.22 33.16 -3.10
CA PRO A 491 5.44 31.98 -3.92
C PRO A 491 5.12 32.22 -5.39
N LEU A 492 5.68 31.40 -6.29
CA LEU A 492 5.33 31.45 -7.70
C LEU A 492 3.90 30.96 -7.93
N LEU A 493 3.54 29.80 -7.37
CA LEU A 493 2.25 29.17 -7.62
C LEU A 493 1.09 29.86 -6.87
N LYS A 494 -0.01 30.14 -7.57
CA LYS A 494 -1.22 30.77 -7.01
C LYS A 494 -1.77 29.99 -5.81
N LYS A 495 -1.78 28.64 -5.89
CA LYS A 495 -2.28 27.72 -4.87
C LYS A 495 -1.56 27.81 -3.50
N LEU A 496 -0.42 28.51 -3.43
CA LEU A 496 0.31 28.75 -2.18
C LEU A 496 0.03 30.13 -1.58
N GLN A 497 -0.55 31.09 -2.32
CA GLN A 497 -0.72 32.47 -1.84
C GLN A 497 -1.64 32.59 -0.62
N GLU A 498 -2.64 31.71 -0.52
CA GLU A 498 -3.62 31.71 0.59
C GLU A 498 -3.13 30.94 1.83
N LYS A 499 -1.96 30.27 1.74
CA LYS A 499 -1.41 29.43 2.80
C LYS A 499 -0.17 30.11 3.39
N LEU A 500 -0.37 30.98 4.38
CA LEU A 500 0.69 31.85 4.93
C LEU A 500 1.98 31.09 5.29
N GLU A 501 1.88 30.02 6.07
CA GLU A 501 3.04 29.21 6.48
C GLU A 501 3.80 28.62 5.28
N LEU A 502 3.07 28.01 4.33
CA LEU A 502 3.69 27.40 3.14
C LEU A 502 4.22 28.44 2.15
N SER A 503 3.61 29.63 2.11
CA SER A 503 4.09 30.78 1.34
C SER A 503 5.42 31.28 1.90
N GLU A 504 5.53 31.39 3.22
CA GLU A 504 6.79 31.74 3.90
C GLU A 504 7.86 30.67 3.66
N GLU A 505 7.52 29.38 3.76
CA GLU A 505 8.42 28.28 3.44
C GLU A 505 8.87 28.31 1.97
N ALA A 506 7.97 28.54 1.02
CA ALA A 506 8.29 28.65 -0.41
C ALA A 506 9.26 29.81 -0.69
N CYS A 507 9.05 30.96 -0.06
CA CYS A 507 9.96 32.10 -0.16
C CYS A 507 11.32 31.82 0.49
N ALA A 508 11.34 31.12 1.63
CA ALA A 508 12.56 30.67 2.27
C ALA A 508 13.34 29.67 1.40
N CYS A 509 12.65 28.73 0.75
CA CYS A 509 13.23 27.81 -0.22
C CYS A 509 13.89 28.57 -1.37
N PHE A 510 13.19 29.55 -1.97
CA PHE A 510 13.75 30.35 -3.05
C PHE A 510 14.99 31.14 -2.61
N MET A 511 14.97 31.71 -1.41
CA MET A 511 16.14 32.37 -0.83
C MET A 511 17.33 31.42 -0.70
N ASN A 512 17.08 30.16 -0.33
CA ASN A 512 18.13 29.14 -0.25
C ASN A 512 18.60 28.69 -1.64
N ILE A 513 17.72 28.63 -2.64
CA ILE A 513 18.09 28.42 -4.05
C ILE A 513 19.04 29.54 -4.52
N LEU A 514 18.71 30.81 -4.28
CA LEU A 514 19.59 31.93 -4.63
C LEU A 514 20.95 31.86 -3.93
N LYS A 515 20.98 31.49 -2.64
CA LYS A 515 22.23 31.30 -1.89
C LYS A 515 23.06 30.16 -2.46
N TYR A 516 22.43 29.04 -2.81
CA TYR A 516 23.11 27.89 -3.41
C TYR A 516 23.71 28.28 -4.77
N MET A 517 22.92 28.89 -5.64
CA MET A 517 23.33 29.33 -6.98
C MET A 517 24.34 30.50 -6.98
N GLY A 518 24.59 31.12 -5.82
CA GLY A 518 25.54 32.22 -5.67
C GLY A 518 24.99 33.59 -6.09
N ASP A 519 23.68 33.69 -6.32
CA ASP A 519 22.99 34.90 -6.73
C ASP A 519 22.64 35.82 -5.55
N TYR A 520 22.76 35.33 -4.31
CA TYR A 520 22.56 36.12 -3.10
C TYR A 520 23.79 36.09 -2.19
N GLN A 521 24.28 37.27 -1.82
CA GLN A 521 25.43 37.42 -0.93
C GLN A 521 25.11 36.88 0.45
N SER A 522 25.92 35.94 0.92
CA SER A 522 25.81 35.43 2.28
C SER A 522 27.21 35.26 2.86
N ASN A 523 27.39 35.61 4.13
CA ASN A 523 28.65 35.41 4.88
C ASN A 523 28.91 33.91 5.19
N LEU A 524 28.31 33.00 4.41
CA LEU A 524 28.10 31.59 4.69
C LEU A 524 29.17 30.66 4.13
N ARG A 525 30.39 31.16 3.85
CA ARG A 525 31.56 30.33 3.48
C ARG A 525 31.93 29.24 4.51
N ARG A 526 31.14 29.05 5.58
CA ARG A 526 31.34 28.06 6.66
C ARG A 526 30.15 27.13 6.96
N ARG A 527 28.97 27.25 6.33
CA ARG A 527 27.89 26.26 6.55
C ARG A 527 28.13 25.03 5.67
N ALA A 528 27.80 23.84 6.19
CA ALA A 528 27.89 22.63 5.40
C ALA A 528 26.89 22.71 4.24
N THR A 529 27.33 22.39 3.02
CA THR A 529 26.53 22.56 1.80
C THR A 529 25.17 21.86 1.89
N ASN A 530 25.09 20.70 2.56
CA ASN A 530 23.83 20.00 2.78
C ASN A 530 22.80 20.80 3.60
N GLU A 531 23.20 21.77 4.42
CA GLU A 531 22.23 22.59 5.16
C GLU A 531 21.38 23.44 4.21
N LEU A 532 21.97 23.91 3.10
CA LEU A 532 21.22 24.64 2.07
C LEU A 532 20.28 23.72 1.31
N THR A 533 20.74 22.53 0.91
CA THR A 533 19.88 21.56 0.21
C THR A 533 18.78 21.02 1.10
N ASP A 534 19.06 20.79 2.39
CA ASP A 534 18.04 20.41 3.39
C ASP A 534 16.97 21.50 3.47
N ALA A 535 17.37 22.77 3.56
CA ALA A 535 16.45 23.91 3.61
C ALA A 535 15.70 24.19 2.29
N ILE A 536 16.07 23.53 1.18
CA ILE A 536 15.37 23.61 -0.12
C ILE A 536 14.40 22.43 -0.25
N PHE A 537 14.81 21.21 0.11
CA PHE A 537 14.07 19.99 -0.21
C PHE A 537 13.24 19.42 0.96
N ASP A 538 13.63 19.63 2.22
CA ASP A 538 12.89 19.12 3.39
C ASP A 538 11.44 19.62 3.46
N PRO A 539 11.13 20.92 3.17
CA PRO A 539 9.75 21.39 3.13
C PRO A 539 8.91 20.67 2.07
N ALA A 540 9.47 20.45 0.87
CA ALA A 540 8.79 19.74 -0.22
C ALA A 540 8.55 18.25 0.05
N LEU A 541 9.36 17.63 0.92
CA LEU A 541 9.17 16.25 1.35
C LEU A 541 8.08 16.10 2.43
N LYS A 542 7.78 17.18 3.18
CA LYS A 542 6.69 17.22 4.15
C LYS A 542 5.36 17.67 3.55
N HIS A 543 5.42 18.51 2.52
CA HIS A 543 4.25 19.13 1.90
C HIS A 543 4.27 18.94 0.38
N GLU A 544 3.43 18.04 -0.14
CA GLU A 544 3.34 17.70 -1.58
C GLU A 544 3.21 18.93 -2.49
N ILE A 545 2.45 19.95 -2.05
CA ILE A 545 2.21 21.18 -2.82
C ILE A 545 3.49 21.99 -3.07
N LEU A 546 4.49 21.89 -2.21
CA LEU A 546 5.78 22.57 -2.36
C LEU A 546 6.69 21.89 -3.39
N LYS A 547 6.44 20.61 -3.75
CA LYS A 547 7.25 19.92 -4.78
C LYS A 547 7.18 20.65 -6.12
N ASP A 548 5.96 21.00 -6.55
CA ASP A 548 5.75 21.75 -7.77
C ASP A 548 6.41 23.12 -7.72
N GLU A 549 6.31 23.79 -6.57
CA GLU A 549 6.91 25.12 -6.35
C GLU A 549 8.43 25.04 -6.49
N ILE A 550 9.09 24.05 -5.89
CA ILE A 550 10.55 23.86 -6.02
C ILE A 550 10.95 23.62 -7.47
N TYR A 551 10.24 22.76 -8.21
CA TYR A 551 10.51 22.56 -9.64
C TYR A 551 10.34 23.85 -10.44
N CYS A 552 9.27 24.61 -10.19
CA CYS A 552 9.03 25.89 -10.84
C CYS A 552 10.11 26.93 -10.53
N GLN A 553 10.53 27.02 -9.27
CA GLN A 553 11.60 27.92 -8.82
C GLN A 553 12.95 27.57 -9.44
N ILE A 554 13.31 26.28 -9.53
CA ILE A 554 14.55 25.84 -10.18
C ILE A 554 14.49 26.14 -11.69
N ILE A 555 13.40 25.78 -12.38
CA ILE A 555 13.24 26.04 -13.81
C ILE A 555 13.27 27.54 -14.11
N LYS A 556 12.64 28.36 -13.27
CA LYS A 556 12.71 29.82 -13.36
C LYS A 556 14.16 30.29 -13.35
N GLN A 557 14.97 29.83 -12.40
CA GLN A 557 16.37 30.25 -12.28
C GLN A 557 17.27 29.67 -13.37
N LEU A 558 16.82 28.65 -14.12
CA LEU A 558 17.48 28.10 -15.30
C LEU A 558 17.01 28.73 -16.62
N THR A 559 15.91 29.49 -16.61
CA THR A 559 15.34 30.11 -17.80
C THR A 559 15.90 31.53 -17.98
N ASP A 560 16.49 31.82 -19.13
CA ASP A 560 17.13 33.11 -19.45
C ASP A 560 18.22 33.55 -18.45
N ASN A 561 18.93 32.60 -17.83
CA ASN A 561 20.03 32.90 -16.92
C ASN A 561 21.35 33.13 -17.67
N GLY A 562 21.79 34.40 -17.75
CA GLY A 562 23.04 34.76 -18.40
C GLY A 562 24.32 34.49 -17.59
N HIS A 563 24.21 34.00 -16.34
CA HIS A 563 25.38 33.74 -15.49
C HIS A 563 25.68 32.23 -15.46
N GLN A 564 26.66 31.79 -16.25
CA GLN A 564 27.02 30.37 -16.41
C GLN A 564 27.28 29.63 -15.07
N ALA A 565 27.94 30.28 -14.11
CA ALA A 565 28.22 29.68 -12.80
C ALA A 565 26.94 29.48 -11.96
N SER A 566 25.97 30.40 -12.05
CA SER A 566 24.67 30.27 -11.40
C SER A 566 23.86 29.17 -12.10
N GLU A 567 23.78 29.19 -13.43
CA GLU A 567 23.07 28.19 -14.22
C GLU A 567 23.57 26.76 -13.93
N SER A 568 24.89 26.55 -13.90
CA SER A 568 25.50 25.25 -13.55
C SER A 568 25.01 24.74 -12.20
N ARG A 569 24.96 25.60 -11.18
CA ARG A 569 24.46 25.25 -9.85
C ARG A 569 22.94 25.03 -9.81
N GLY A 570 22.18 25.73 -10.65
CA GLY A 570 20.75 25.45 -10.84
C GLY A 570 20.52 24.05 -11.40
N TRP A 571 21.40 23.58 -12.30
CA TRP A 571 21.33 22.22 -12.83
C TRP A 571 21.70 21.16 -11.79
N GLU A 572 22.62 21.45 -10.86
CA GLU A 572 22.87 20.60 -9.70
C GLU A 572 21.59 20.43 -8.86
N LEU A 573 20.86 21.52 -8.59
CA LEU A 573 19.59 21.46 -7.86
C LEU A 573 18.50 20.67 -8.62
N MET A 574 18.40 20.84 -9.94
CA MET A 574 17.49 20.04 -10.78
C MET A 574 17.83 18.54 -10.73
N TRP A 575 19.13 18.21 -10.73
CA TRP A 575 19.62 16.84 -10.62
C TRP A 575 19.31 16.20 -9.27
N LEU A 576 19.42 16.97 -8.18
CA LEU A 576 19.03 16.55 -6.84
C LEU A 576 17.50 16.39 -6.73
N ALA A 577 16.72 17.34 -7.23
CA ALA A 577 15.25 17.30 -7.20
C ALA A 577 14.70 16.06 -7.94
N SER A 578 15.18 15.81 -9.16
CA SER A 578 14.75 14.68 -10.01
C SER A 578 15.03 13.30 -9.43
N GLY A 579 16.02 13.17 -8.53
CA GLY A 579 16.29 11.94 -7.79
C GLY A 579 15.62 11.86 -6.41
N CYS A 580 14.96 12.94 -5.97
CA CYS A 580 14.35 13.05 -4.65
C CYS A 580 12.83 12.84 -4.71
N PHE A 581 12.14 13.64 -5.52
CA PHE A 581 10.68 13.60 -5.65
C PHE A 581 10.23 13.96 -7.07
N ALA A 582 9.02 13.54 -7.44
CA ALA A 582 8.42 13.87 -8.72
C ALA A 582 7.49 15.10 -8.59
N PRO A 583 7.38 15.96 -9.62
CA PRO A 583 6.34 16.97 -9.68
C PRO A 583 4.97 16.32 -9.85
N SER A 584 3.90 17.08 -9.65
CA SER A 584 2.53 16.67 -9.95
C SER A 584 2.36 16.30 -11.43
N ALA A 585 1.33 15.51 -11.75
CA ALA A 585 1.05 15.12 -13.14
C ALA A 585 0.91 16.33 -14.09
N VAL A 586 0.38 17.45 -13.58
CA VAL A 586 0.22 18.71 -14.33
C VAL A 586 1.58 19.30 -14.70
N LEU A 587 2.47 19.45 -13.72
CA LEU A 587 3.79 20.05 -13.94
C LEU A 587 4.78 19.06 -14.59
N LEU A 588 4.57 17.74 -14.45
CA LEU A 588 5.45 16.71 -15.00
C LEU A 588 5.63 16.83 -16.52
N ARG A 589 4.56 17.17 -17.25
CA ARG A 589 4.65 17.41 -18.70
C ARG A 589 5.61 18.55 -19.01
N GLU A 590 5.46 19.67 -18.32
CA GLU A 590 6.26 20.88 -18.49
C GLU A 590 7.73 20.65 -18.16
N VAL A 591 8.00 19.92 -17.07
CA VAL A 591 9.35 19.53 -16.64
C VAL A 591 10.00 18.61 -17.69
N ASN A 592 9.26 17.64 -18.23
CA ASN A 592 9.80 16.76 -19.27
C ASN A 592 10.13 17.52 -20.57
N LEU A 593 9.27 18.46 -20.99
CA LEU A 593 9.52 19.32 -22.14
C LEU A 593 10.74 20.22 -21.90
N PHE A 594 10.84 20.83 -20.71
CA PHE A 594 11.99 21.60 -20.29
C PHE A 594 13.27 20.77 -20.40
N LEU A 595 13.34 19.61 -19.74
CA LEU A 595 14.53 18.75 -19.72
C LEU A 595 14.95 18.28 -21.12
N ARG A 596 13.99 17.92 -21.98
CA ARG A 596 14.28 17.46 -23.36
C ARG A 596 14.74 18.56 -24.30
N SER A 597 14.33 19.80 -24.05
CA SER A 597 14.68 20.95 -24.89
C SER A 597 16.06 21.55 -24.57
N ARG A 598 16.68 21.18 -23.44
CA ARG A 598 17.94 21.77 -22.97
C ARG A 598 19.14 20.92 -23.38
N LYS A 599 20.18 21.57 -23.91
CA LYS A 599 21.44 20.91 -24.33
C LYS A 599 22.46 20.73 -23.19
N HIS A 600 22.08 21.03 -21.94
CA HIS A 600 22.98 20.91 -20.79
C HIS A 600 23.32 19.43 -20.51
N GLN A 601 24.56 19.15 -20.11
CA GLN A 601 25.05 17.78 -19.90
C GLN A 601 24.27 16.98 -18.85
N LEU A 602 23.68 17.66 -17.86
CA LEU A 602 22.85 17.03 -16.83
C LEU A 602 21.39 16.83 -17.26
N ALA A 603 20.91 17.46 -18.35
CA ALA A 603 19.49 17.48 -18.69
C ALA A 603 18.93 16.08 -19.01
N ALA A 604 19.68 15.30 -19.79
CA ALA A 604 19.32 13.91 -20.11
C ALA A 604 19.32 13.01 -18.87
N ASP A 605 20.29 13.19 -17.97
CA ASP A 605 20.37 12.41 -16.74
C ASP A 605 19.25 12.80 -15.76
N CYS A 606 18.95 14.10 -15.59
CA CYS A 606 17.77 14.57 -14.84
C CYS A 606 16.47 13.94 -15.36
N PHE A 607 16.30 13.85 -16.68
CA PHE A 607 15.14 13.18 -17.28
C PHE A 607 15.10 11.69 -16.90
N ALA A 608 16.21 10.96 -17.08
CA ALA A 608 16.30 9.54 -16.74
C ALA A 608 16.11 9.27 -15.23
N ARG A 609 16.62 10.16 -14.37
CA ARG A 609 16.44 10.12 -12.91
C ARG A 609 14.99 10.33 -12.53
N LEU A 610 14.32 11.32 -13.14
CA LEU A 610 12.91 11.57 -12.88
C LEU A 610 12.04 10.35 -13.24
N GLN A 611 12.31 9.69 -14.37
CA GLN A 611 11.62 8.44 -14.74
C GLN A 611 11.87 7.31 -13.72
N ARG A 612 13.10 7.19 -13.21
CA ARG A 612 13.40 6.23 -12.13
C ARG A 612 12.65 6.57 -10.85
N THR A 613 12.58 7.84 -10.45
CA THR A 613 11.83 8.29 -9.27
C THR A 613 10.33 7.98 -9.40
N LEU A 614 9.74 8.17 -10.59
CA LEU A 614 8.34 7.80 -10.86
C LEU A 614 8.10 6.28 -10.73
N LYS A 615 9.03 5.47 -11.27
CA LYS A 615 8.93 4.00 -11.24
C LYS A 615 9.20 3.41 -9.86
N ASN A 616 10.24 3.91 -9.19
CA ASN A 616 10.76 3.34 -7.96
C ASN A 616 10.15 3.98 -6.72
N GLY A 617 9.39 5.07 -6.84
CA GLY A 617 8.83 5.82 -5.72
C GLY A 617 9.72 6.99 -5.28
N GLN A 618 9.17 7.84 -4.41
CA GLN A 618 9.79 9.08 -3.97
C GLN A 618 10.54 8.90 -2.63
N ARG A 619 11.59 9.70 -2.42
CA ARG A 619 12.39 9.72 -1.18
C ARG A 619 11.58 10.28 -0.01
N LYS A 620 12.01 9.95 1.21
CA LYS A 620 11.44 10.47 2.47
C LYS A 620 12.32 11.51 3.15
N HIS A 621 13.61 11.55 2.81
CA HIS A 621 14.57 12.50 3.38
C HIS A 621 15.29 13.29 2.28
N PRO A 622 15.79 14.51 2.59
CA PRO A 622 16.55 15.32 1.66
C PRO A 622 17.81 14.61 1.12
N PRO A 623 18.38 15.11 0.02
CA PRO A 623 19.61 14.55 -0.54
C PRO A 623 20.73 14.46 0.50
N HIS A 624 21.38 13.31 0.55
CA HIS A 624 22.48 13.07 1.46
C HIS A 624 23.73 13.87 1.06
N GLN A 625 24.61 14.20 2.01
CA GLN A 625 25.84 14.99 1.76
C GLN A 625 26.68 14.42 0.60
N VAL A 626 26.76 13.10 0.49
CA VAL A 626 27.48 12.41 -0.61
C VAL A 626 26.83 12.68 -1.99
N GLU A 627 25.51 12.76 -2.06
CA GLU A 627 24.79 13.10 -3.29
C GLU A 627 25.07 14.56 -3.70
N VAL A 628 25.12 15.46 -2.72
CA VAL A 628 25.43 16.87 -2.92
C VAL A 628 26.89 17.08 -3.35
N GLU A 629 27.85 16.45 -2.67
CA GLU A 629 29.28 16.55 -3.03
C GLU A 629 29.55 15.99 -4.42
N ALA A 630 28.94 14.86 -4.79
CA ALA A 630 29.14 14.25 -6.10
C ALA A 630 28.71 15.19 -7.24
N ILE A 631 27.51 15.76 -7.15
CA ILE A 631 27.02 16.63 -8.22
C ILE A 631 27.75 17.98 -8.28
N GLN A 632 28.24 18.49 -7.14
CA GLN A 632 29.11 19.68 -7.11
C GLN A 632 30.45 19.48 -7.83
N HIS A 633 30.93 18.25 -7.87
CA HIS A 633 32.09 17.85 -8.67
C HIS A 633 31.71 17.45 -10.11
N MET A 634 30.46 17.69 -10.53
CA MET A 634 29.90 17.30 -11.84
C MET A 634 29.99 15.79 -12.11
N THR A 635 29.93 14.99 -11.05
CA THR A 635 29.90 13.53 -11.12
C THR A 635 28.49 13.03 -10.83
N THR A 636 27.87 12.34 -11.79
CA THR A 636 26.52 11.76 -11.65
C THR A 636 26.55 10.33 -11.11
N GLN A 637 27.73 9.70 -11.06
CA GLN A 637 27.95 8.37 -10.50
C GLN A 637 28.51 8.48 -9.10
N ILE A 638 27.82 7.87 -8.13
CA ILE A 638 28.23 7.89 -6.72
C ILE A 638 28.71 6.50 -6.35
N TYR A 639 29.92 6.40 -5.79
CA TYR A 639 30.45 5.14 -5.30
C TYR A 639 30.48 5.12 -3.78
N HIS A 640 29.83 4.13 -3.18
CA HIS A 640 29.86 3.91 -1.73
C HIS A 640 30.71 2.69 -1.38
N LYS A 641 31.60 2.86 -0.40
CA LYS A 641 32.44 1.78 0.12
C LYS A 641 31.63 0.84 1.00
N VAL A 642 31.75 -0.46 0.75
CA VAL A 642 31.13 -1.56 1.50
C VAL A 642 32.24 -2.45 2.06
N TYR A 643 32.13 -2.78 3.34
CA TYR A 643 33.06 -3.61 4.09
C TYR A 643 32.50 -5.02 4.24
N PHE A 644 33.38 -6.02 4.23
CA PHE A 644 33.03 -7.43 4.34
C PHE A 644 33.61 -8.03 5.64
N PRO A 645 33.07 -9.16 6.12
CA PRO A 645 33.56 -9.81 7.35
C PRO A 645 35.01 -10.31 7.30
N ASP A 646 35.59 -10.49 6.11
CA ASP A 646 36.97 -10.92 5.91
C ASP A 646 38.00 -9.77 5.97
N ASP A 647 37.59 -8.63 6.52
CA ASP A 647 38.34 -7.37 6.61
C ASP A 647 38.67 -6.71 5.25
N THR A 648 38.07 -7.19 4.15
CA THR A 648 38.18 -6.54 2.85
C THR A 648 37.06 -5.51 2.62
N SER A 649 37.18 -4.73 1.54
CA SER A 649 36.17 -3.73 1.18
C SER A 649 36.23 -3.39 -0.30
N GLU A 650 35.07 -3.09 -0.89
CA GLU A 650 34.92 -2.67 -2.29
C GLU A 650 34.01 -1.45 -2.41
N ALA A 651 34.15 -0.71 -3.51
CA ALA A 651 33.32 0.45 -3.82
C ALA A 651 32.23 0.06 -4.83
N PHE A 652 30.98 0.42 -4.54
CA PHE A 652 29.82 0.08 -5.34
C PHE A 652 29.08 1.33 -5.80
N GLU A 653 28.66 1.34 -7.05
CA GLU A 653 27.83 2.42 -7.57
C GLU A 653 26.45 2.39 -6.90
N VAL A 654 26.03 3.55 -6.40
CA VAL A 654 24.73 3.80 -5.80
C VAL A 654 24.12 5.05 -6.43
N ASP A 655 22.81 5.07 -6.45
CA ASP A 655 21.99 6.17 -6.96
C ASP A 655 20.98 6.62 -5.88
N SER A 656 20.44 7.82 -6.02
CA SER A 656 19.37 8.37 -5.19
C SER A 656 18.18 7.41 -5.07
N SER A 657 17.85 6.68 -6.14
CA SER A 657 16.75 5.70 -6.15
C SER A 657 17.14 4.27 -5.72
N THR A 658 18.39 4.06 -5.28
CA THR A 658 18.88 2.72 -4.91
C THR A 658 18.25 2.26 -3.60
N ARG A 659 17.52 1.14 -3.66
CA ARG A 659 16.99 0.44 -2.48
C ARG A 659 18.00 -0.56 -1.94
N ALA A 660 17.92 -0.84 -0.64
CA ALA A 660 18.85 -1.75 0.03
C ALA A 660 18.89 -3.15 -0.60
N LYS A 661 17.73 -3.69 -1.03
CA LYS A 661 17.67 -4.98 -1.75
C LYS A 661 18.44 -5.00 -3.06
N ASP A 662 18.38 -3.91 -3.83
CA ASP A 662 19.01 -3.81 -5.15
C ASP A 662 20.52 -3.62 -4.96
N PHE A 663 20.91 -2.84 -3.95
CA PHE A 663 22.31 -2.73 -3.53
C PHE A 663 22.87 -4.10 -3.06
N CYS A 664 22.12 -4.87 -2.26
CA CYS A 664 22.53 -6.23 -1.86
C CYS A 664 22.74 -7.15 -3.07
N ARG A 665 21.88 -7.08 -4.10
CA ARG A 665 22.06 -7.86 -5.33
C ARG A 665 23.33 -7.46 -6.08
N ASN A 666 23.58 -6.16 -6.25
CA ASN A 666 24.78 -5.67 -6.93
C ASN A 666 26.07 -6.15 -6.23
N VAL A 667 26.08 -6.17 -4.90
CA VAL A 667 27.20 -6.70 -4.11
C VAL A 667 27.35 -8.21 -4.31
N ALA A 668 26.25 -8.96 -4.22
CA ALA A 668 26.27 -10.41 -4.41
C ALA A 668 26.76 -10.82 -5.81
N ASP A 669 26.29 -10.12 -6.85
CA ASP A 669 26.69 -10.37 -8.24
C ASP A 669 28.18 -10.07 -8.46
N ARG A 670 28.68 -8.96 -7.90
CA ARG A 670 30.11 -8.59 -7.98
C ARG A 670 31.01 -9.63 -7.31
N LEU A 671 30.60 -10.13 -6.14
CA LEU A 671 31.31 -11.16 -5.38
C LEU A 671 31.04 -12.59 -5.90
N LYS A 672 30.24 -12.73 -6.96
CA LYS A 672 29.87 -14.02 -7.58
C LYS A 672 29.23 -15.00 -6.58
N LEU A 673 28.39 -14.49 -5.69
CA LEU A 673 27.58 -15.32 -4.81
C LEU A 673 26.49 -16.02 -5.62
N GLN A 674 26.12 -17.23 -5.23
CA GLN A 674 25.03 -17.97 -5.88
C GLN A 674 23.65 -17.37 -5.56
N SER A 675 23.52 -16.70 -4.41
CA SER A 675 22.28 -16.04 -3.99
C SER A 675 22.56 -14.90 -3.02
N SER A 676 21.83 -13.79 -3.17
CA SER A 676 21.78 -12.68 -2.21
C SER A 676 20.82 -12.93 -1.04
N GLU A 677 20.07 -14.04 -1.06
CA GLU A 677 19.05 -14.36 -0.06
C GLU A 677 19.65 -14.55 1.34
N GLY A 678 19.11 -13.81 2.31
CA GLY A 678 19.57 -13.80 3.70
C GLY A 678 20.77 -12.91 3.96
N PHE A 679 21.33 -12.24 2.94
CA PHE A 679 22.31 -11.17 3.13
C PHE A 679 21.62 -9.81 3.29
N SER A 680 22.25 -8.90 4.02
CA SER A 680 21.74 -7.56 4.27
C SER A 680 22.88 -6.56 4.38
N LEU A 681 22.57 -5.30 4.11
CA LEU A 681 23.42 -4.18 4.50
C LEU A 681 23.24 -3.85 5.98
N PHE A 682 24.32 -3.38 6.60
CA PHE A 682 24.37 -2.91 7.98
C PHE A 682 25.12 -1.59 8.04
N VAL A 683 24.55 -0.61 8.74
CA VAL A 683 25.23 0.65 9.03
C VAL A 683 25.84 0.55 10.41
N LYS A 684 27.17 0.61 10.47
CA LYS A 684 27.93 0.78 11.71
C LYS A 684 28.18 2.27 11.91
N ILE A 685 27.67 2.81 13.00
CA ILE A 685 27.83 4.22 13.38
C ILE A 685 27.99 4.29 14.89
N LEU A 686 29.09 4.90 15.34
CA LEU A 686 29.54 4.83 16.73
C LEU A 686 29.63 3.36 17.20
N ASP A 687 28.93 3.04 18.29
CA ASP A 687 28.83 1.73 18.93
C ASP A 687 27.64 0.89 18.41
N LYS A 688 26.81 1.45 17.53
CA LYS A 688 25.62 0.77 17.00
C LYS A 688 25.87 0.16 15.63
N VAL A 689 25.28 -1.01 15.41
CA VAL A 689 25.27 -1.71 14.12
C VAL A 689 23.83 -2.07 13.82
N ILE A 690 23.25 -1.49 12.76
CA ILE A 690 21.82 -1.60 12.45
C ILE A 690 21.66 -2.10 11.02
N SER A 691 20.83 -3.12 10.79
CA SER A 691 20.54 -3.59 9.44
C SER A 691 19.65 -2.60 8.69
N VAL A 692 19.93 -2.42 7.41
CA VAL A 692 19.10 -1.63 6.51
C VAL A 692 17.91 -2.48 6.04
N PRO A 693 16.65 -2.06 6.24
CA PRO A 693 15.50 -2.76 5.69
C PRO A 693 15.57 -2.87 4.16
N GLU A 694 15.32 -4.06 3.61
CA GLU A 694 15.45 -4.34 2.17
C GLU A 694 14.60 -3.40 1.28
N GLY A 695 13.45 -2.96 1.81
CA GLY A 695 12.52 -2.06 1.15
C GLY A 695 12.94 -0.59 1.16
N ASP A 696 13.87 -0.16 2.01
CA ASP A 696 14.18 1.27 2.16
C ASP A 696 15.17 1.77 1.10
N PHE A 697 15.09 3.06 0.77
CA PHE A 697 16.13 3.75 0.00
C PHE A 697 17.39 3.86 0.87
N PHE A 698 18.55 3.52 0.30
CA PHE A 698 19.82 3.47 1.03
C PHE A 698 20.14 4.82 1.70
N PHE A 699 20.05 5.92 0.94
CA PHE A 699 20.37 7.25 1.46
C PHE A 699 19.34 7.76 2.47
N ASP A 700 18.05 7.39 2.35
CA ASP A 700 17.04 7.73 3.35
C ASP A 700 17.34 7.08 4.69
N PHE A 701 17.67 5.79 4.68
CA PHE A 701 17.97 5.06 5.91
C PHE A 701 19.23 5.62 6.60
N VAL A 702 20.29 5.86 5.84
CA VAL A 702 21.54 6.44 6.37
C VAL A 702 21.29 7.83 6.95
N ARG A 703 20.48 8.65 6.27
CA ARG A 703 20.13 9.99 6.74
C ARG A 703 19.30 9.94 8.02
N HIS A 704 18.22 9.16 8.04
CA HIS A 704 17.37 8.96 9.20
C HIS A 704 18.16 8.51 10.44
N LEU A 705 19.04 7.51 10.25
CA LEU A 705 19.87 6.98 11.32
C LEU A 705 20.84 8.04 11.87
N THR A 706 21.47 8.80 10.99
CA THR A 706 22.41 9.87 11.39
C THR A 706 21.69 10.96 12.20
N GLU A 707 20.48 11.35 11.80
CA GLU A 707 19.67 12.33 12.53
C GLU A 707 19.18 11.81 13.88
N TRP A 708 18.73 10.55 13.94
CA TRP A 708 18.31 9.93 15.18
C TRP A 708 19.45 9.86 16.22
N ILE A 709 20.67 9.55 15.78
CA ILE A 709 21.87 9.55 16.65
C ILE A 709 22.20 10.96 17.13
N LYS A 710 22.14 11.97 16.24
CA LYS A 710 22.34 13.38 16.60
C LYS A 710 21.35 13.85 17.68
N LYS A 711 20.07 13.52 17.54
CA LYS A 711 19.02 13.88 18.51
C LYS A 711 19.23 13.21 19.87
N THR A 712 19.71 11.98 19.90
CA THR A 712 19.88 11.19 21.13
C THR A 712 21.16 11.55 21.91
N LYS A 713 22.23 12.00 21.22
CA LYS A 713 23.51 12.36 21.83
C LYS A 713 23.74 13.88 21.75
N GLN A 714 22.98 14.67 22.52
CA GLN A 714 23.26 16.10 22.71
C GLN A 714 24.63 16.27 23.40
N ARG A 715 25.69 16.59 22.64
CA ARG A 715 26.98 17.09 23.15
C ARG A 715 27.31 18.41 22.45
N GLU A 716 27.99 19.31 23.16
CA GLU A 716 28.25 20.72 22.81
C GLU A 716 29.12 20.96 21.56
N ASP A 717 29.73 19.92 20.99
CA ASP A 717 30.44 19.97 19.71
C ASP A 717 29.88 18.89 18.77
N PRO A 718 29.45 19.19 17.52
CA PRO A 718 28.92 18.19 16.61
C PRO A 718 30.07 17.38 16.00
N PRO A 719 30.33 16.12 16.43
CA PRO A 719 31.32 15.33 15.73
C PRO A 719 30.79 15.06 14.31
N LYS A 720 31.70 15.08 13.32
CA LYS A 720 31.41 14.47 12.02
C LYS A 720 31.20 12.97 12.26
N TYR A 721 29.96 12.54 12.40
CA TYR A 721 29.62 11.14 12.57
C TYR A 721 30.04 10.38 11.30
N THR A 722 31.10 9.59 11.38
CA THR A 722 31.49 8.68 10.31
C THR A 722 30.72 7.38 10.47
N TYR A 723 30.18 6.89 9.36
CA TYR A 723 29.51 5.58 9.31
C TYR A 723 30.24 4.66 8.34
N GLN A 724 30.10 3.36 8.56
CA GLN A 724 30.62 2.31 7.69
C GLN A 724 29.47 1.40 7.28
N ILE A 725 29.45 1.01 6.00
CA ILE A 725 28.45 0.09 5.46
C ILE A 725 29.07 -1.30 5.40
N PHE A 726 28.45 -2.26 6.06
CA PHE A 726 28.84 -3.66 6.01
C PHE A 726 27.82 -4.46 5.22
N PHE A 727 28.28 -5.39 4.40
CA PHE A 727 27.42 -6.41 3.79
C PHE A 727 27.72 -7.73 4.49
N MET A 728 26.69 -8.33 5.10
CA MET A 728 26.87 -9.53 5.93
C MET A 728 25.65 -10.45 5.83
N ARG A 729 25.83 -11.72 6.18
CA ARG A 729 24.72 -12.65 6.30
C ARG A 729 23.92 -12.37 7.55
N LYS A 730 22.63 -12.04 7.37
CA LYS A 730 21.65 -11.78 8.42
C LYS A 730 20.83 -13.02 8.75
N LEU A 731 20.28 -13.69 7.73
CA LEU A 731 19.38 -14.84 7.88
C LEU A 731 20.06 -16.12 7.37
N TRP A 732 20.05 -17.17 8.20
CA TRP A 732 20.87 -18.36 7.99
C TRP A 732 20.10 -19.58 7.44
N THR A 733 18.87 -19.41 6.95
CA THR A 733 17.98 -20.48 6.49
C THR A 733 18.62 -21.41 5.45
N ASN A 734 19.25 -20.83 4.43
CA ASN A 734 19.79 -21.56 3.28
C ASN A 734 21.34 -21.63 3.25
N ALA A 735 22.04 -21.39 4.38
CA ALA A 735 23.51 -21.55 4.43
C ALA A 735 23.85 -23.03 4.57
N VAL A 736 24.32 -23.65 3.49
CA VAL A 736 24.87 -25.01 3.50
C VAL A 736 26.35 -24.92 3.14
N PRO A 737 27.29 -25.18 4.07
CA PRO A 737 28.71 -25.10 3.79
C PRO A 737 29.14 -26.00 2.63
N GLY A 738 29.90 -25.44 1.70
CA GLY A 738 30.36 -26.05 0.46
C GLY A 738 29.42 -25.84 -0.74
N LYS A 739 28.19 -25.35 -0.53
CA LYS A 739 27.26 -25.06 -1.63
C LYS A 739 27.66 -23.80 -2.38
N ASP A 740 27.93 -22.72 -1.65
CA ASP A 740 28.40 -21.43 -2.18
C ASP A 740 29.77 -21.11 -1.57
N ARG A 741 30.83 -21.44 -2.32
CA ARG A 741 32.23 -21.29 -1.86
C ARG A 741 32.57 -19.83 -1.54
N MET A 742 32.09 -18.87 -2.33
CA MET A 742 32.40 -17.46 -2.09
C MET A 742 31.70 -16.96 -0.82
N ALA A 743 30.44 -17.36 -0.61
CA ALA A 743 29.72 -17.06 0.63
C ALA A 743 30.44 -17.62 1.87
N ASP A 744 30.96 -18.85 1.77
CA ASP A 744 31.67 -19.50 2.87
C ASP A 744 32.97 -18.78 3.26
N ILE A 745 33.81 -18.44 2.26
CA ILE A 745 35.16 -17.93 2.51
C ILE A 745 35.19 -16.45 2.88
N ILE A 746 34.24 -15.65 2.36
CA ILE A 746 34.15 -14.19 2.61
C ILE A 746 33.26 -13.90 3.83
N PHE A 747 32.16 -14.64 4.01
CA PHE A 747 31.15 -14.31 5.03
C PHE A 747 31.04 -15.36 6.13
N HIS A 748 30.66 -16.60 5.80
CA HIS A 748 30.22 -17.54 6.83
C HIS A 748 31.31 -17.85 7.85
N TYR A 749 32.53 -18.15 7.39
CA TYR A 749 33.66 -18.46 8.27
C TYR A 749 33.97 -17.29 9.23
N HIS A 750 34.08 -16.09 8.68
CA HIS A 750 34.45 -14.90 9.44
C HIS A 750 33.33 -14.41 10.37
N GLN A 751 32.07 -14.73 10.07
CA GLN A 751 30.95 -14.44 10.96
C GLN A 751 30.79 -15.48 12.08
N GLU A 752 31.06 -16.77 11.83
CA GLU A 752 30.92 -17.83 12.84
C GLU A 752 32.14 -17.95 13.76
N LEU A 753 33.36 -17.71 13.25
CA LEU A 753 34.60 -17.76 14.05
C LEU A 753 34.52 -16.96 15.37
N PRO A 754 34.16 -15.66 15.38
CA PRO A 754 34.08 -14.91 16.63
C PRO A 754 32.99 -15.43 17.58
N LYS A 755 31.94 -16.09 17.08
CA LYS A 755 30.89 -16.70 17.92
C LYS A 755 31.41 -17.97 18.62
N LEU A 756 32.22 -18.76 17.91
CA LEU A 756 32.95 -19.89 18.49
C LEU A 756 33.94 -19.43 19.57
N ILE A 757 34.79 -18.45 19.27
CA ILE A 757 35.81 -17.97 20.22
C ILE A 757 35.18 -17.38 21.48
N ARG A 758 34.02 -16.71 21.38
CA ARG A 758 33.25 -16.26 22.56
C ARG A 758 32.66 -17.40 23.39
N GLY A 759 32.65 -18.63 22.88
CA GLY A 759 32.09 -19.79 23.56
C GLY A 759 30.56 -19.81 23.55
N TYR A 760 29.89 -19.32 22.50
CA TYR A 760 28.42 -19.36 22.46
C TYR A 760 27.84 -20.74 22.14
N HIS A 761 28.68 -21.67 21.69
CA HIS A 761 28.29 -23.03 21.32
C HIS A 761 28.74 -24.04 22.37
N LYS A 762 27.96 -25.12 22.54
CA LYS A 762 28.39 -26.29 23.30
C LYS A 762 29.43 -27.05 22.46
N CYS A 763 30.69 -26.99 22.86
CA CYS A 763 31.82 -27.55 22.13
C CYS A 763 32.54 -28.60 22.98
N SER A 764 32.84 -29.77 22.41
CA SER A 764 33.66 -30.78 23.06
C SER A 764 35.15 -30.43 22.94
N ILE A 765 35.99 -31.04 23.77
CA ILE A 765 37.46 -30.86 23.67
C ILE A 765 37.96 -31.32 22.29
N ASP A 766 37.47 -32.45 21.78
CA ASP A 766 37.94 -33.00 20.51
C ASP A 766 37.49 -32.13 19.32
N ASP A 767 36.27 -31.61 19.34
CA ASP A 767 35.81 -30.64 18.33
C ASP A 767 36.64 -29.35 18.41
N ALA A 768 36.94 -28.85 19.61
CA ALA A 768 37.76 -27.67 19.80
C ALA A 768 39.18 -27.85 19.24
N VAL A 769 39.78 -29.03 19.41
CA VAL A 769 41.07 -29.38 18.79
C VAL A 769 40.99 -29.32 17.26
N GLN A 770 39.97 -29.95 16.67
CA GLN A 770 39.79 -30.00 15.21
C GLN A 770 39.52 -28.61 14.63
N LEU A 771 38.68 -27.80 15.29
CA LEU A 771 38.38 -26.42 14.90
C LEU A 771 39.61 -25.52 15.02
N ALA A 772 40.37 -25.63 16.12
CA ALA A 772 41.62 -24.87 16.31
C ALA A 772 42.67 -25.21 15.25
N ALA A 773 42.79 -26.49 14.86
CA ALA A 773 43.66 -26.91 13.77
C ALA A 773 43.23 -26.29 12.41
N CYS A 774 41.92 -26.21 12.14
CA CYS A 774 41.40 -25.51 10.97
C CYS A 774 41.71 -24.01 11.00
N ILE A 775 41.47 -23.33 12.13
CA ILE A 775 41.76 -21.89 12.30
C ILE A 775 43.25 -21.61 12.11
N TYR A 776 44.13 -22.45 12.67
CA TYR A 776 45.57 -22.32 12.49
C TYR A 776 45.95 -22.43 11.01
N ARG A 777 45.42 -23.43 10.31
CA ARG A 777 45.66 -23.63 8.87
C ARG A 777 45.17 -22.44 8.03
N VAL A 778 44.03 -21.85 8.36
CA VAL A 778 43.53 -20.65 7.67
C VAL A 778 44.47 -19.46 7.84
N ARG A 779 45.07 -19.28 9.02
CA ARG A 779 45.94 -18.14 9.33
C ARG A 779 47.40 -18.32 8.87
N PHE A 780 47.93 -19.53 8.98
CA PHE A 780 49.38 -19.79 8.86
C PHE A 780 49.74 -20.91 7.86
N GLY A 781 48.74 -21.55 7.23
CA GLY A 781 48.97 -22.65 6.29
C GLY A 781 49.65 -23.86 6.94
N ASP A 782 50.69 -24.37 6.27
CA ASP A 782 51.49 -25.52 6.73
C ASP A 782 52.67 -25.13 7.64
N ASN A 783 52.80 -23.86 8.01
CA ASN A 783 53.93 -23.41 8.80
C ASN A 783 53.83 -23.93 10.24
N THR A 784 54.61 -24.95 10.60
CA THR A 784 54.60 -25.56 11.93
C THR A 784 55.48 -24.83 12.95
N THR A 785 56.33 -23.88 12.54
CA THR A 785 57.24 -23.19 13.47
C THR A 785 56.54 -22.17 14.36
N LEU A 786 55.39 -21.65 13.91
CA LEU A 786 54.62 -20.63 14.65
C LEU A 786 53.80 -21.20 15.81
N PHE A 787 53.70 -22.54 15.95
CA PHE A 787 53.01 -23.19 17.06
C PHE A 787 53.61 -22.90 18.45
N GLU A 788 54.86 -22.45 18.52
CA GLU A 788 55.52 -22.12 19.80
C GLU A 788 54.87 -20.92 20.49
N ASN A 789 54.35 -19.97 19.72
CA ASN A 789 53.91 -18.65 20.20
C ASN A 789 52.41 -18.38 19.97
N ILE A 790 51.58 -19.42 19.82
CA ILE A 790 50.14 -19.21 19.59
C ILE A 790 49.42 -18.75 20.85
N GLN A 791 48.56 -17.73 20.72
CA GLN A 791 47.65 -17.33 21.79
C GLN A 791 46.39 -18.19 21.72
N LEU A 792 46.27 -19.20 22.61
CA LEU A 792 45.16 -20.18 22.59
C LEU A 792 43.77 -19.54 22.54
N LYS A 793 43.57 -18.39 23.19
CA LYS A 793 42.32 -17.62 23.19
C LYS A 793 41.84 -17.19 21.80
N ASP A 794 42.73 -17.16 20.80
CA ASP A 794 42.37 -16.78 19.43
C ASP A 794 41.94 -17.98 18.57
N PHE A 795 42.08 -19.21 19.10
CA PHE A 795 41.82 -20.48 18.41
C PHE A 795 40.78 -21.34 19.12
N LEU A 796 40.59 -21.16 20.43
CA LEU A 796 39.69 -21.96 21.27
C LEU A 796 38.54 -21.13 21.83
N PRO A 797 37.37 -21.75 22.09
CA PRO A 797 36.30 -21.14 22.87
C PRO A 797 36.78 -20.67 24.24
N ALA A 798 36.38 -19.46 24.65
CA ALA A 798 36.83 -18.81 25.87
C ALA A 798 36.61 -19.65 27.14
N ASP A 799 35.54 -20.46 27.18
CA ASP A 799 35.20 -21.33 28.30
C ASP A 799 35.98 -22.66 28.34
N LEU A 800 36.73 -22.98 27.28
CA LEU A 800 37.55 -24.18 27.17
C LEU A 800 39.06 -23.94 27.35
N VAL A 801 39.53 -22.68 27.22
CA VAL A 801 40.97 -22.36 27.25
C VAL A 801 41.65 -22.96 28.49
N ASP A 802 41.05 -22.80 29.67
CA ASP A 802 41.62 -23.23 30.95
C ASP A 802 41.30 -24.69 31.32
N LYS A 803 40.63 -25.46 30.45
CA LYS A 803 40.24 -26.86 30.74
C LYS A 803 41.40 -27.84 30.62
N LEU A 804 42.43 -27.53 29.83
CA LEU A 804 43.64 -28.34 29.69
C LEU A 804 44.89 -27.45 29.77
N PRO A 805 46.04 -28.00 30.21
CA PRO A 805 47.30 -27.27 30.16
C PRO A 805 47.70 -26.86 28.74
N TYR A 806 48.38 -25.73 28.60
CA TYR A 806 48.84 -25.19 27.30
C TYR A 806 49.58 -26.24 26.43
N ALA A 807 50.50 -27.00 27.04
CA ALA A 807 51.29 -28.01 26.36
C ALA A 807 50.42 -29.13 25.75
N GLU A 808 49.34 -29.50 26.44
CA GLU A 808 48.43 -30.56 26.00
C GLU A 808 47.53 -30.07 24.86
N TRP A 809 46.96 -28.87 24.97
CA TRP A 809 46.25 -28.23 23.86
C TRP A 809 47.12 -28.15 22.61
N ARG A 810 48.33 -27.61 22.76
CA ARG A 810 49.30 -27.48 21.65
C ARG A 810 49.58 -28.83 21.00
N ARG A 811 49.90 -29.86 21.79
CA ARG A 811 50.20 -31.21 21.28
C ARG A 811 49.06 -31.78 20.46
N ARG A 812 47.81 -31.69 20.95
CA ARG A 812 46.63 -32.19 20.25
C ARG A 812 46.31 -31.42 18.98
N ILE A 813 46.42 -30.08 19.02
CA ILE A 813 46.17 -29.22 17.84
C ILE A 813 47.20 -29.51 16.74
N ILE A 814 48.48 -29.70 17.09
CA ILE A 814 49.53 -30.07 16.12
C ILE A 814 49.20 -31.41 15.45
N ALA A 815 48.77 -32.41 16.24
CA ALA A 815 48.38 -33.71 15.69
C ALA A 815 47.20 -33.59 14.70
N ALA A 816 46.14 -32.88 15.09
CA ALA A 816 44.99 -32.65 14.20
C ALA A 816 45.32 -31.80 12.97
N HIS A 817 46.25 -30.85 13.08
CA HIS A 817 46.74 -30.07 11.94
C HIS A 817 47.50 -30.95 10.94
N ALA A 818 48.31 -31.89 11.43
CA ALA A 818 49.06 -32.84 10.59
C ALA A 818 48.15 -33.79 9.81
N GLU A 819 47.00 -34.19 10.36
CA GLU A 819 45.98 -34.99 9.67
C GLU A 819 45.37 -34.27 8.45
N SER A 820 45.49 -32.94 8.39
CA SER A 820 44.89 -32.06 7.37
C SER A 820 45.90 -31.47 6.37
N ARG A 821 47.08 -32.10 6.21
CA ARG A 821 48.26 -31.53 5.52
C ARG A 821 48.04 -31.06 4.07
N ASN A 822 47.05 -31.60 3.37
CA ASN A 822 46.77 -31.25 1.96
C ASN A 822 45.61 -30.25 1.77
N LEU A 823 45.02 -29.74 2.86
CA LEU A 823 43.91 -28.79 2.78
C LEU A 823 44.42 -27.37 2.54
N SER A 824 43.86 -26.70 1.52
CA SER A 824 44.09 -25.27 1.30
C SER A 824 43.49 -24.44 2.45
N PRO A 825 43.95 -23.20 2.68
CA PRO A 825 43.34 -22.30 3.67
C PRO A 825 41.83 -22.12 3.45
N GLU A 826 41.38 -22.01 2.21
CA GLU A 826 39.95 -21.89 1.86
C GLU A 826 39.16 -23.16 2.19
N ASP A 827 39.70 -24.34 1.83
CA ASP A 827 39.03 -25.60 2.17
C ASP A 827 39.06 -25.86 3.69
N GLY A 828 40.07 -25.31 4.39
CA GLY A 828 40.11 -25.22 5.85
C GLY A 828 38.94 -24.43 6.44
N LYS A 829 38.57 -23.28 5.83
CA LYS A 829 37.36 -22.51 6.21
C LYS A 829 36.08 -23.34 6.03
N ILE A 830 35.98 -24.07 4.92
CA ILE A 830 34.80 -24.92 4.64
C ILE A 830 34.74 -26.11 5.59
N LYS A 831 35.87 -26.77 5.88
CA LYS A 831 35.94 -27.85 6.88
C LYS A 831 35.49 -27.36 8.25
N PHE A 832 35.98 -26.19 8.68
CA PHE A 832 35.54 -25.52 9.91
C PHE A 832 34.02 -25.34 9.95
N LEU A 833 33.44 -24.78 8.88
CA LEU A 833 31.99 -24.56 8.80
C LEU A 833 31.19 -25.87 8.81
N LYS A 834 31.67 -26.93 8.15
CA LYS A 834 31.00 -28.25 8.14
C LYS A 834 30.93 -28.89 9.53
N ILE A 835 31.93 -28.68 10.37
CA ILE A 835 31.89 -29.12 11.77
C ILE A 835 30.80 -28.34 12.52
N LEU A 836 30.83 -27.00 12.46
CA LEU A 836 29.85 -26.17 13.16
C LEU A 836 28.41 -26.39 12.66
N TYR A 837 28.21 -26.67 11.38
CA TYR A 837 26.89 -26.87 10.78
C TYR A 837 26.07 -28.00 11.42
N GLN A 838 26.74 -28.95 12.09
CA GLN A 838 26.08 -30.03 12.83
C GLN A 838 25.40 -29.54 14.11
N TRP A 839 25.76 -28.35 14.60
CA TRP A 839 25.24 -27.79 15.83
C TRP A 839 23.94 -27.02 15.58
N SER A 840 22.93 -27.23 16.45
CA SER A 840 21.64 -26.53 16.40
C SER A 840 21.74 -25.02 16.57
N THR A 841 22.90 -24.53 17.00
CA THR A 841 23.21 -23.12 17.23
C THR A 841 24.02 -22.47 16.11
N PHE A 842 24.34 -23.20 15.03
CA PHE A 842 24.99 -22.64 13.84
C PHE A 842 24.19 -21.52 13.19
N GLY A 843 24.87 -20.45 12.76
CA GLY A 843 24.21 -19.34 12.07
C GLY A 843 23.25 -18.55 12.96
N SER A 844 23.47 -18.55 14.27
CA SER A 844 22.63 -17.81 15.21
C SER A 844 23.14 -16.40 15.46
N ALA A 845 22.23 -15.48 15.76
CA ALA A 845 22.56 -14.26 16.49
C ALA A 845 22.38 -14.52 17.99
N PHE A 846 23.39 -14.18 18.78
CA PHE A 846 23.43 -14.45 20.21
C PHE A 846 23.23 -13.18 21.02
N PHE A 847 22.43 -13.27 22.09
CA PHE A 847 22.10 -12.18 23.00
C PHE A 847 22.21 -12.66 24.44
N GLU A 848 23.09 -12.06 25.21
CA GLU A 848 23.14 -12.24 26.66
C GLU A 848 22.06 -11.33 27.27
N VAL A 849 21.13 -11.93 28.00
CA VAL A 849 19.97 -11.23 28.56
C VAL A 849 19.72 -11.64 30.01
N LYS A 850 19.02 -10.78 30.75
CA LYS A 850 18.48 -11.14 32.06
C LYS A 850 16.97 -11.37 31.94
N GLN A 851 16.49 -12.58 32.19
CA GLN A 851 15.07 -12.92 32.13
C GLN A 851 14.41 -12.73 33.50
N THR A 852 13.14 -12.31 33.51
CA THR A 852 12.37 -12.05 34.75
C THR A 852 11.00 -12.74 34.77
N SER A 853 10.71 -13.57 33.78
CA SER A 853 9.36 -14.11 33.54
C SER A 853 9.15 -15.51 34.11
N ASP A 854 10.14 -16.41 34.00
CA ASP A 854 9.97 -17.81 34.36
C ASP A 854 11.01 -18.23 35.41
N PRO A 855 10.60 -18.56 36.64
CA PRO A 855 11.52 -18.92 37.72
C PRO A 855 12.20 -20.28 37.51
N THR A 856 11.74 -21.11 36.56
CA THR A 856 12.38 -22.39 36.25
C THR A 856 13.68 -22.23 35.46
N TYR A 857 13.87 -21.09 34.78
CA TYR A 857 15.09 -20.76 34.06
C TYR A 857 16.04 -19.91 34.92
N PRO A 858 17.37 -20.00 34.69
CA PRO A 858 18.32 -19.08 35.30
C PRO A 858 17.98 -17.62 34.97
N GLU A 859 18.30 -16.69 35.87
CA GLU A 859 18.10 -15.25 35.61
C GLU A 859 18.92 -14.78 34.40
N GLN A 860 20.16 -15.26 34.25
CA GLN A 860 20.97 -14.98 33.07
C GLN A 860 20.75 -16.05 32.01
N LEU A 861 20.36 -15.63 30.81
CA LEU A 861 20.18 -16.51 29.66
C LEU A 861 21.01 -16.04 28.47
N LEU A 862 21.42 -17.02 27.66
CA LEU A 862 21.93 -16.77 26.32
C LEU A 862 20.81 -17.11 25.33
N ILE A 863 20.29 -16.10 24.64
CA ILE A 863 19.29 -16.28 23.58
C ILE A 863 20.00 -16.43 22.23
N ALA A 864 19.63 -17.45 21.46
CA ALA A 864 20.09 -17.64 20.09
C ALA A 864 18.90 -17.62 19.11
N ILE A 865 18.88 -16.65 18.19
CA ILE A 865 17.86 -16.54 17.14
C ILE A 865 18.45 -17.06 15.83
N ASN A 866 17.84 -18.11 15.26
CA ASN A 866 18.30 -18.75 14.02
C ASN A 866 17.14 -19.35 13.23
N LYS A 867 17.44 -20.14 12.19
CA LYS A 867 16.44 -20.77 11.31
C LYS A 867 15.42 -21.68 12.04
N HIS A 868 15.71 -22.13 13.25
CA HIS A 868 14.82 -22.96 14.05
C HIS A 868 13.85 -22.17 14.93
N GLY A 869 14.09 -20.86 15.13
CA GLY A 869 13.30 -20.01 16.02
C GLY A 869 14.17 -19.32 17.07
N VAL A 870 13.59 -19.15 18.27
CA VAL A 870 14.25 -18.54 19.43
C VAL A 870 14.66 -19.63 20.41
N ASN A 871 15.96 -19.76 20.66
CA ASN A 871 16.53 -20.79 21.54
C ASN A 871 16.99 -20.16 22.85
N LEU A 872 16.60 -20.73 23.99
CA LEU A 872 17.11 -20.35 25.31
C LEU A 872 18.22 -21.31 25.71
N ILE A 873 19.40 -20.78 26.01
CA ILE A 873 20.61 -21.54 26.31
C ILE A 873 21.13 -21.16 27.69
N HIS A 874 21.52 -22.17 28.48
CA HIS A 874 22.14 -21.96 29.77
C HIS A 874 23.56 -21.37 29.60
N PRO A 875 23.90 -20.21 30.18
CA PRO A 875 25.13 -19.48 29.87
C PRO A 875 26.42 -20.20 30.29
N LYS A 876 26.40 -21.02 31.35
CA LYS A 876 27.57 -21.81 31.79
C LYS A 876 27.72 -23.14 31.05
N SER A 877 26.75 -24.05 31.20
CA SER A 877 26.82 -25.39 30.59
C SER A 877 26.62 -25.42 29.07
N LYS A 878 26.08 -24.34 28.49
CA LYS A 878 25.70 -24.22 27.07
C LYS A 878 24.63 -25.22 26.63
N ASP A 879 23.89 -25.78 27.59
CA ASP A 879 22.75 -26.66 27.29
C ASP A 879 21.58 -25.87 26.74
N LEU A 880 20.94 -26.42 25.71
CA LEU A 880 19.71 -25.90 25.14
C LEU A 880 18.55 -26.21 26.09
N LEU A 881 17.94 -25.16 26.67
CA LEU A 881 16.84 -25.28 27.62
C LEU A 881 15.50 -25.49 26.90
N ILE A 882 15.23 -24.67 25.87
CA ILE A 882 14.04 -24.77 25.03
C ILE A 882 14.25 -24.07 23.68
N THR A 883 13.54 -24.53 22.66
CA THR A 883 13.42 -23.87 21.36
C THR A 883 11.97 -23.50 21.13
N TYR A 884 11.70 -22.22 20.85
CA TYR A 884 10.41 -21.71 20.40
C TYR A 884 10.42 -21.53 18.88
N PRO A 885 9.76 -22.42 18.12
CA PRO A 885 9.63 -22.26 16.68
C PRO A 885 8.88 -20.98 16.33
N PHE A 886 9.21 -20.35 15.19
CA PHE A 886 8.54 -19.12 14.75
C PHE A 886 7.02 -19.27 14.63
N THR A 887 6.52 -20.46 14.28
CA THR A 887 5.08 -20.77 14.20
C THR A 887 4.36 -20.78 15.54
N SER A 888 5.09 -20.88 16.65
CA SER A 888 4.53 -20.85 18.01
C SER A 888 4.51 -19.46 18.64
N ILE A 889 5.21 -18.49 18.04
CA ILE A 889 5.33 -17.13 18.54
C ILE A 889 4.14 -16.33 18.02
N SER A 890 3.28 -15.86 18.93
CA SER A 890 2.09 -15.07 18.56
C SER A 890 2.38 -13.57 18.51
N ASN A 891 3.24 -13.06 19.38
CA ASN A 891 3.58 -11.65 19.43
C ASN A 891 4.96 -11.40 20.06
N TRP A 892 5.61 -10.28 19.72
CA TRP A 892 6.82 -9.79 20.38
C TRP A 892 6.88 -8.26 20.36
N SER A 893 7.59 -7.68 21.32
CA SER A 893 7.84 -6.24 21.40
C SER A 893 9.22 -5.96 21.99
N SER A 894 9.75 -4.76 21.74
CA SER A 894 11.02 -4.35 22.32
C SER A 894 11.01 -2.88 22.71
N GLY A 895 11.81 -2.55 23.72
CA GLY A 895 12.12 -1.18 24.13
C GLY A 895 13.62 -0.95 24.19
N ASN A 896 14.03 0.22 24.69
CA ASN A 896 15.46 0.57 24.83
C ASN A 896 16.21 -0.32 25.84
N THR A 897 15.50 -0.97 26.76
CA THR A 897 16.07 -1.75 27.87
C THR A 897 15.50 -3.17 27.96
N TYR A 898 14.55 -3.55 27.11
CA TYR A 898 13.88 -4.84 27.21
C TYR A 898 13.48 -5.43 25.86
N PHE A 899 13.23 -6.73 25.87
CA PHE A 899 12.64 -7.52 24.80
C PHE A 899 11.58 -8.45 25.41
N ASN A 900 10.40 -8.52 24.80
CA ASN A 900 9.27 -9.31 25.26
C ASN A 900 8.75 -10.19 24.12
N MET A 901 8.36 -11.43 24.43
CA MET A 901 7.83 -12.40 23.47
C MET A 901 6.72 -13.24 24.10
N THR A 902 5.65 -13.51 23.35
CA THR A 902 4.53 -14.37 23.76
C THR A 902 4.46 -15.60 22.85
N VAL A 903 4.31 -16.77 23.46
CA VAL A 903 4.26 -18.09 22.79
C VAL A 903 2.91 -18.76 23.08
N GLY A 904 2.17 -19.14 22.04
CA GLY A 904 0.80 -19.68 22.15
C GLY A 904 -0.31 -18.61 22.06
N ASP A 905 -1.53 -18.95 22.50
CA ASP A 905 -2.71 -18.07 22.46
C ASP A 905 -2.51 -16.76 23.26
N ILE A 906 -3.09 -15.65 22.80
CA ILE A 906 -3.00 -14.32 23.41
C ILE A 906 -3.56 -14.31 24.85
N VAL A 907 -4.53 -15.19 25.16
CA VAL A 907 -5.20 -15.25 26.47
C VAL A 907 -4.51 -16.18 27.47
N ARG A 908 -3.80 -17.24 27.03
CA ARG A 908 -3.18 -18.27 27.90
C ARG A 908 -1.71 -18.63 27.58
N GLY A 909 -1.06 -17.92 26.67
CA GLY A 909 0.30 -18.20 26.22
C GLY A 909 1.40 -17.84 27.24
N THR A 910 2.56 -18.50 27.11
CA THR A 910 3.74 -18.25 27.94
C THR A 910 4.42 -16.96 27.50
N ARG A 911 4.72 -16.07 28.45
CA ARG A 911 5.41 -14.79 28.20
C ARG A 911 6.86 -14.87 28.64
N LEU A 912 7.77 -14.44 27.77
CA LEU A 912 9.20 -14.31 28.06
C LEU A 912 9.57 -12.83 28.05
N LEU A 913 9.99 -12.31 29.21
CA LEU A 913 10.46 -10.94 29.37
C LEU A 913 11.96 -10.92 29.70
N CYS A 914 12.72 -10.19 28.90
CA CYS A 914 14.17 -10.11 28.97
C CYS A 914 14.64 -8.65 29.05
N GLU A 915 15.49 -8.33 30.00
CA GLU A 915 16.24 -7.06 30.04
C GLU A 915 17.43 -7.15 29.08
N SER A 916 17.47 -6.24 28.10
CA SER A 916 18.56 -6.14 27.13
C SER A 916 18.53 -4.79 26.38
N PRO A 917 19.68 -4.11 26.20
CA PRO A 917 19.78 -2.93 25.35
C PRO A 917 19.75 -3.26 23.85
N LEU A 918 19.73 -4.56 23.49
CA LEU A 918 19.74 -5.06 22.12
C LEU A 918 18.36 -5.53 21.65
N GLY A 919 17.28 -5.19 22.36
CA GLY A 919 15.91 -5.59 21.99
C GLY A 919 15.55 -5.24 20.54
N TYR A 920 15.98 -4.06 20.05
CA TYR A 920 15.76 -3.65 18.66
C TYR A 920 16.39 -4.59 17.62
N LYS A 921 17.50 -5.27 17.93
CA LYS A 921 18.13 -6.26 17.03
C LYS A 921 17.38 -7.58 17.05
N MET A 922 16.89 -7.99 18.23
CA MET A 922 16.12 -9.22 18.39
C MET A 922 14.78 -9.11 17.63
N ASP A 923 14.08 -7.98 17.80
CA ASP A 923 12.87 -7.62 17.08
C ASP A 923 13.05 -7.63 15.55
N ASP A 924 14.09 -6.96 15.06
CA ASP A 924 14.41 -6.92 13.64
C ASP A 924 14.71 -8.32 13.06
N LEU A 925 15.45 -9.16 13.78
CA LEU A 925 15.75 -10.53 13.34
C LEU A 925 14.50 -11.41 13.30
N LEU A 926 13.66 -11.37 14.34
CA LEU A 926 12.40 -12.13 14.38
C LEU A 926 11.49 -11.74 13.23
N THR A 927 11.28 -10.42 13.05
CA THR A 927 10.50 -9.87 11.93
C THR A 927 11.03 -10.36 10.59
N SER A 928 12.36 -10.35 10.42
CA SER A 928 13.00 -10.75 9.17
C SER A 928 12.89 -12.26 8.90
N TYR A 929 13.11 -13.11 9.90
CA TYR A 929 12.98 -14.57 9.75
C TYR A 929 11.53 -14.98 9.46
N ILE A 930 10.55 -14.42 10.18
CA ILE A 930 9.12 -14.71 9.97
C ILE A 930 8.69 -14.26 8.56
N SER A 931 9.08 -13.05 8.14
CA SER A 931 8.79 -12.55 6.79
C SER A 931 9.36 -13.47 5.71
N LEU A 932 10.60 -13.96 5.87
CA LEU A 932 11.22 -14.90 4.93
C LEU A 932 10.50 -16.26 4.90
N MET A 933 10.04 -16.76 6.04
CA MET A 933 9.27 -18.00 6.11
C MET A 933 7.95 -17.89 5.36
N VAL A 934 7.20 -16.80 5.58
CA VAL A 934 5.94 -16.53 4.86
C VAL A 934 6.19 -16.49 3.35
N GLN A 935 7.22 -15.77 2.90
CA GLN A 935 7.57 -15.70 1.47
C GLN A 935 8.01 -17.06 0.89
N THR A 936 8.74 -17.87 1.66
CA THR A 936 9.21 -19.19 1.23
C THR A 936 8.04 -20.17 1.09
N MET A 937 7.08 -20.13 2.01
CA MET A 937 5.82 -20.87 1.90
C MET A 937 5.04 -20.46 0.64
N HIS A 938 5.09 -19.18 0.26
CA HIS A 938 4.49 -18.70 -0.98
C HIS A 938 5.25 -19.15 -2.26
N ARG A 939 6.58 -19.35 -2.18
CA ARG A 939 7.42 -19.76 -3.33
C ARG A 939 7.43 -21.27 -3.56
N GLN A 940 7.30 -22.08 -2.51
CA GLN A 940 7.23 -23.54 -2.61
C GLN A 940 5.92 -24.01 -3.24
N SER A 941 4.80 -23.35 -2.95
CA SER A 941 3.50 -23.62 -3.58
C SER A 941 3.44 -23.22 -5.06
N THR A 942 4.22 -22.24 -5.49
CA THR A 942 4.32 -21.84 -6.91
C THR A 942 5.23 -22.76 -7.74
N ASN A 943 6.39 -23.20 -7.23
CA ASN A 943 7.30 -24.13 -7.94
C ASN A 943 6.79 -25.59 -8.01
N ALA A 944 5.95 -26.03 -7.07
CA ALA A 944 5.29 -27.34 -7.17
C ALA A 944 4.23 -27.38 -8.29
N SER A 945 3.71 -26.21 -8.72
CA SER A 945 2.75 -26.11 -9.84
C SER A 945 3.39 -26.11 -11.23
N SER A 946 4.70 -25.82 -11.35
CA SER A 946 5.44 -25.79 -12.62
C SER A 946 6.20 -27.08 -12.96
N SER A 947 6.35 -28.00 -11.99
CA SER A 947 7.02 -29.30 -12.17
C SER A 947 6.05 -30.46 -12.46
N ARG A 948 4.77 -30.16 -12.67
CA ARG A 948 3.71 -31.10 -13.10
C ARG A 948 3.11 -30.75 -14.47
N GLN A 949 3.82 -30.00 -15.31
CA GLN A 949 3.55 -29.87 -16.75
C GLN A 949 4.53 -30.72 -17.55
#